data_AF-A0A2R5FZR8-F1
#
_entry.id   AF-A0A2R5FZR8-F1
#
_cell.length_a   1.000
_cell.length_b   1.000
_cell.length_c   1.000
_cell.angle_alpha   90.00
_cell.angle_beta   90.00
_cell.angle_gamma   90.00
#
_symmetry.space_group_name_H-M   'P 1'
#
loop_
_entity.id
_entity.type
_entity.pdbx_description
1 polymer ?
#
loop_
_entity_poly.entity_id
_entity_poly.type
_entity_poly.pdbx_seq_one_letter_code
_entity_poly.pdbx_strand_id
1 'polypeptide(L)'
;MPSHAKPSLEAGLVALKQGNYQTAIAQLEPIASSQSNGTASLQAQVGLVMAYARIGEASKAIAISQNLIESNNPQVQEWATRALEHLTKRQKRDREAKNVETGFVAFDNSTPNSTPDSTPVTPPETPTLEEAKDQVIETKSNDTPAMVPLAKLKATVATPLPAAGSVPLSGFMGSVTRTQAKLFGVIYWRQAQRARAWQPLRKPKLIPLRLLTAGTFIALFWVIREMLKFAMGFINQTLVKLPYLEPLQLLYSDPTKLLLIVLVILIGVSPWLLDLLLANLYGQREFSKDVLNAHSREAVRVLQRCCQQRHWPLPKLRILPTAAPIILTYGSLPRNARIVVSQGLLEQLADDEIAIIYATQLGHIAHWDFAVMSLLLLVTLPIHQLYQQVSNWGDKISGKIWRSPVAILASIIYGIWCLLTGTTLWLSRLRLYYSDRVASEITGNPNALIRALLKIAIGIAADIQKEEQTSWQLESLNLLTPVSHQQSLSLGTIASNLSFESFLKWDIANPYRQWFTINNSHPLMGDRIERLCQIARHWHLDTELHFANEPSKVKRQSFLLQIAPWLGLPLGVLFAGFFYLAWQLVFALKLFLNLKWGYDGWSLITGSLLIGFSIGTLVRINSFFPDIKPATVQTDDYLPNLLADPSALPIDSISVCLVGKLLGRQGTSNSLAQDLILQSSAGLVKLHHVSWLGQLVSHQDLIGRQIIVTGWFRRGATPWIDIQTLETQSGKTIHSPHPIWSTFLAVAAQAWGAYIFLTS
;
A
#
# COMPACT_ATOMS: atom_id res chain seq x y z
N MET A 1 -9.36 -1.20 33.07
CA MET A 1 -8.74 -2.15 34.02
C MET A 1 -9.57 -3.42 34.04
N PRO A 2 -8.98 -4.61 33.86
CA PRO A 2 -9.66 -5.87 34.17
C PRO A 2 -9.74 -6.07 35.69
N SER A 3 -10.77 -6.77 36.18
CA SER A 3 -10.92 -7.05 37.61
C SER A 3 -9.94 -8.12 38.09
N HIS A 4 -9.36 -7.93 39.27
CA HIS A 4 -8.56 -8.96 39.95
C HIS A 4 -9.47 -10.07 40.49
N ALA A 5 -9.81 -11.04 39.63
CA ALA A 5 -10.36 -12.32 40.07
C ALA A 5 -9.32 -13.03 40.97
N LYS A 6 -9.78 -13.58 42.09
CA LYS A 6 -8.93 -14.35 43.01
C LYS A 6 -8.28 -15.53 42.25
N PRO A 7 -6.97 -15.81 42.44
CA PRO A 7 -6.29 -16.88 41.73
C PRO A 7 -6.96 -18.23 41.99
N SER A 8 -7.37 -18.92 40.92
CA SER A 8 -8.02 -20.23 41.00
C SER A 8 -7.27 -21.26 40.14
N LEU A 9 -6.99 -22.42 40.74
CA LEU A 9 -6.33 -23.55 40.07
C LEU A 9 -7.12 -23.99 38.83
N GLU A 10 -8.44 -24.09 38.94
CA GLU A 10 -9.30 -24.48 37.83
C GLU A 10 -9.26 -23.45 36.70
N ALA A 11 -9.32 -22.15 37.02
CA ALA A 11 -9.21 -21.08 36.03
C ALA A 11 -7.86 -21.11 35.31
N GLY A 12 -6.76 -21.33 36.04
CA GLY A 12 -5.42 -21.46 35.47
C GLY A 12 -5.26 -22.69 34.56
N LEU A 13 -5.80 -23.85 34.96
CA LEU A 13 -5.77 -25.07 34.16
C LEU A 13 -6.71 -25.01 32.94
N VAL A 14 -7.83 -24.29 33.01
CA VAL A 14 -8.71 -24.01 31.87
C VAL A 14 -8.02 -23.05 30.89
N ALA A 15 -7.39 -21.97 31.37
CA ALA A 15 -6.62 -21.05 30.54
C ALA A 15 -5.46 -21.77 29.81
N LEU A 16 -4.78 -22.70 30.49
CA LEU A 16 -3.74 -23.54 29.92
C LEU A 16 -4.26 -24.45 28.80
N LYS A 17 -5.41 -25.11 29.00
CA LYS A 17 -6.09 -25.92 27.97
C LYS A 17 -6.56 -25.07 26.78
N GLN A 18 -6.92 -23.81 27.00
CA GLN A 18 -7.26 -22.82 25.97
C GLN A 18 -6.04 -22.20 25.27
N GLY A 19 -4.82 -22.55 25.68
CA GLY A 19 -3.57 -22.01 25.11
C GLY A 19 -3.23 -20.58 25.54
N ASN A 20 -3.96 -20.00 26.50
CA ASN A 20 -3.68 -18.67 27.03
C ASN A 20 -2.65 -18.75 28.17
N TYR A 21 -1.39 -19.01 27.80
CA TYR A 21 -0.32 -19.30 28.76
C TYR A 21 -0.02 -18.14 29.72
N GLN A 22 -0.23 -16.88 29.32
CA GLN A 22 0.01 -15.72 30.18
C GLN A 22 -1.03 -15.63 31.31
N THR A 23 -2.32 -15.82 31.03
CA THR A 23 -3.34 -15.84 32.09
C THR A 23 -3.26 -17.11 32.93
N ALA A 24 -2.83 -18.24 32.35
CA ALA A 24 -2.53 -19.45 33.12
C ALA A 24 -1.41 -19.20 34.14
N ILE A 25 -0.29 -18.58 33.76
CA ILE A 25 0.80 -18.24 34.70
C ILE A 25 0.28 -17.31 35.80
N ALA A 26 -0.37 -16.20 35.45
CA ALA A 26 -0.88 -15.23 36.42
C ALA A 26 -1.91 -15.80 37.43
N GLN A 27 -2.56 -16.93 37.11
CA GLN A 27 -3.47 -17.64 38.02
C GLN A 27 -2.78 -18.76 38.83
N LEU A 28 -1.76 -19.42 38.27
CA LEU A 28 -1.09 -20.57 38.89
C LEU A 28 0.15 -20.19 39.74
N GLU A 29 0.86 -19.13 39.37
CA GLU A 29 2.08 -18.66 40.05
C GLU A 29 1.85 -18.30 41.54
N PRO A 30 0.74 -17.65 41.94
CA PRO A 30 0.42 -17.43 43.36
C PRO A 30 0.11 -18.72 44.12
N ILE A 31 -0.43 -19.74 43.45
CA ILE A 31 -0.85 -21.02 44.06
C ILE A 31 0.38 -21.91 44.26
N ALA A 32 1.22 -22.03 43.23
CA ALA A 32 2.49 -22.76 43.27
C ALA A 32 3.50 -22.22 44.29
N SER A 33 3.36 -20.94 44.66
CA SER A 33 4.18 -20.25 45.67
C SER A 33 3.68 -20.47 47.11
N SER A 34 2.50 -21.07 47.30
CA SER A 34 1.98 -21.35 48.64
C SER A 34 2.66 -22.58 49.24
N GLN A 35 3.28 -22.41 50.41
CA GLN A 35 4.16 -23.41 51.05
C GLN A 35 3.44 -24.62 51.68
N SER A 36 2.14 -24.82 51.42
CA SER A 36 1.46 -26.06 51.82
C SER A 36 1.59 -27.11 50.71
N ASN A 37 2.09 -28.29 51.06
CA ASN A 37 2.24 -29.43 50.14
C ASN A 37 0.90 -30.11 49.81
N GLY A 38 -0.09 -29.32 49.39
CA GLY A 38 -1.35 -29.80 48.83
C GLY A 38 -1.19 -30.23 47.38
N THR A 39 -1.99 -31.21 46.95
CA THR A 39 -2.09 -31.66 45.55
C THR A 39 -2.34 -30.52 44.57
N ALA A 40 -3.06 -29.48 45.00
CA ALA A 40 -3.30 -28.25 44.25
C ALA A 40 -2.01 -27.47 43.90
N SER A 41 -1.01 -27.42 44.79
CA SER A 41 0.26 -26.72 44.53
C SER A 41 1.11 -27.48 43.51
N LEU A 42 1.20 -28.81 43.64
CA LEU A 42 1.85 -29.67 42.64
C LEU A 42 1.18 -29.56 41.26
N GLN A 43 -0.17 -29.54 41.19
CA GLN A 43 -0.90 -29.34 39.94
C GLN A 43 -0.65 -27.95 39.33
N ALA A 44 -0.54 -26.90 40.15
CA ALA A 44 -0.17 -25.56 39.70
C ALA A 44 1.27 -25.53 39.13
N GLN A 45 2.24 -26.15 39.82
CA GLN A 45 3.63 -26.23 39.39
C GLN A 45 3.79 -27.01 38.07
N VAL A 46 3.11 -28.16 37.91
CA VAL A 46 3.05 -28.92 36.65
C VAL A 46 2.43 -28.08 35.53
N GLY A 47 1.38 -27.30 35.82
CA GLY A 47 0.81 -26.34 34.87
C GLY A 47 1.79 -25.22 34.46
N LEU A 48 2.52 -24.65 35.41
CA LEU A 48 3.53 -23.62 35.14
C LEU A 48 4.68 -24.12 34.27
N VAL A 49 5.21 -25.33 34.52
CA VAL A 49 6.23 -25.95 33.66
C VAL A 49 5.73 -26.03 32.21
N MET A 50 4.50 -26.48 31.99
CA MET A 50 3.90 -26.53 30.65
C MET A 50 3.72 -25.13 30.03
N ALA A 51 3.32 -24.13 30.81
CA ALA A 51 3.10 -22.76 30.33
C ALA A 51 4.42 -22.04 29.96
N TYR A 52 5.42 -22.03 30.84
CA TYR A 52 6.73 -21.43 30.57
C TYR A 52 7.42 -22.14 29.38
N ALA A 53 7.30 -23.47 29.28
CA ALA A 53 7.81 -24.23 28.14
C ALA A 53 7.15 -23.86 26.79
N ARG A 54 5.92 -23.34 26.80
CA ARG A 54 5.22 -22.87 25.60
C ARG A 54 5.55 -21.43 25.24
N ILE A 55 5.72 -20.55 26.23
CA ILE A 55 6.17 -19.15 26.01
C ILE A 55 7.65 -19.09 25.59
N GLY A 56 8.47 -20.06 26.01
CA GLY A 56 9.90 -20.14 25.66
C GLY A 56 10.84 -19.81 26.84
N GLU A 57 10.32 -19.59 28.04
CA GLU A 57 11.09 -19.38 29.27
C GLU A 57 11.61 -20.72 29.84
N ALA A 58 12.40 -21.44 29.03
CA ALA A 58 12.88 -22.79 29.34
C ALA A 58 13.66 -22.88 30.67
N SER A 59 14.35 -21.81 31.07
CA SER A 59 15.06 -21.74 32.36
C SER A 59 14.13 -21.84 33.57
N LYS A 60 12.99 -21.12 33.58
CA LYS A 60 11.99 -21.21 34.66
C LYS A 60 11.31 -22.58 34.67
N ALA A 61 10.99 -23.10 33.48
CA ALA A 61 10.43 -24.44 33.35
C ALA A 61 11.37 -25.53 33.88
N ILE A 62 12.68 -25.41 33.63
CA ILE A 62 13.72 -26.31 34.17
C ILE A 62 13.80 -26.21 35.70
N ALA A 63 13.88 -25.00 36.27
CA ALA A 63 13.96 -24.82 37.72
C ALA A 63 12.75 -25.41 38.47
N ILE A 64 11.53 -25.19 37.98
CA ILE A 64 10.32 -25.79 38.58
C ILE A 64 10.32 -27.32 38.37
N SER A 65 10.82 -27.82 37.23
CA SER A 65 10.95 -29.26 37.00
C SER A 65 11.96 -29.92 37.96
N GLN A 66 13.04 -29.22 38.33
CA GLN A 66 14.00 -29.71 39.32
C GLN A 66 13.35 -29.82 40.71
N ASN A 67 12.66 -28.78 41.17
CA ASN A 67 11.91 -28.82 42.43
C ASN A 67 10.83 -29.93 42.47
N LEU A 68 10.20 -30.24 41.33
CA LEU A 68 9.21 -31.32 41.23
C LEU A 68 9.81 -32.74 41.31
N ILE A 69 11.11 -32.91 41.02
CA ILE A 69 11.82 -34.19 41.19
C ILE A 69 12.03 -34.52 42.67
N GLU A 70 12.12 -33.50 43.53
CA GLU A 70 12.22 -33.63 44.99
C GLU A 70 10.85 -33.88 45.67
N SER A 71 9.75 -33.95 44.91
CA SER A 71 8.41 -34.12 45.46
C SER A 71 8.08 -35.58 45.82
N ASN A 72 7.38 -35.78 46.94
CA ASN A 72 6.98 -37.10 47.48
C ASN A 72 5.91 -37.86 46.64
N ASN A 73 5.66 -37.48 45.38
CA ASN A 73 4.68 -38.13 44.52
C ASN A 73 5.38 -38.79 43.31
N PRO A 74 5.40 -40.14 43.21
CA PRO A 74 6.15 -40.85 42.18
C PRO A 74 5.68 -40.54 40.76
N GLN A 75 4.39 -40.28 40.54
CA GLN A 75 3.86 -39.92 39.22
C GLN A 75 4.36 -38.53 38.77
N VAL A 76 4.47 -37.59 39.72
CA VAL A 76 4.99 -36.23 39.45
C VAL A 76 6.49 -36.27 39.23
N GLN A 77 7.23 -37.09 39.98
CA GLN A 77 8.66 -37.31 39.81
C GLN A 77 9.01 -37.96 38.46
N GLU A 78 8.29 -39.01 38.04
CA GLU A 78 8.44 -39.67 36.73
C GLU A 78 8.07 -38.73 35.55
N TRP A 79 7.09 -37.85 35.76
CA TRP A 79 6.76 -36.81 34.79
C TRP A 79 7.82 -35.71 34.71
N ALA A 80 8.29 -35.21 35.86
CA ALA A 80 9.23 -34.09 35.96
C ALA A 80 10.62 -34.45 35.41
N THR A 81 11.10 -35.67 35.66
CA THR A 81 12.34 -36.21 35.06
C THR A 81 12.27 -36.26 33.53
N ARG A 82 11.18 -36.78 32.94
CA ARG A 82 10.95 -36.75 31.48
C ARG A 82 10.83 -35.33 30.92
N ALA A 83 10.14 -34.44 31.64
CA ALA A 83 10.00 -33.05 31.27
C ALA A 83 11.36 -32.34 31.24
N LEU A 84 12.20 -32.57 32.26
CA LEU A 84 13.54 -32.01 32.37
C LEU A 84 14.45 -32.43 31.20
N GLU A 85 14.49 -33.72 30.83
CA GLU A 85 15.28 -34.17 29.67
C GLU A 85 14.86 -33.43 28.39
N HIS A 86 13.56 -33.37 28.12
CA HIS A 86 13.03 -32.73 26.92
C HIS A 86 13.28 -31.21 26.91
N LEU A 87 13.18 -30.54 28.06
CA LEU A 87 13.46 -29.11 28.21
C LEU A 87 14.95 -28.79 28.01
N THR A 88 15.85 -29.54 28.64
CA THR A 88 17.30 -29.37 28.49
C THR A 88 17.75 -29.64 27.04
N LYS A 89 17.22 -30.69 26.40
CA LYS A 89 17.48 -31.03 25.00
C LYS A 89 17.01 -29.95 24.03
N ARG A 90 15.88 -29.29 24.33
CA ARG A 90 15.40 -28.11 23.59
C ARG A 90 16.27 -26.89 23.85
N GLN A 91 16.60 -26.58 25.11
CA GLN A 91 17.44 -25.44 25.47
C GLN A 91 18.84 -25.53 24.83
N LYS A 92 19.40 -26.73 24.70
CA LYS A 92 20.66 -26.95 23.97
C LYS A 92 20.53 -26.58 22.49
N ARG A 93 19.49 -27.06 21.80
CA ARG A 93 19.19 -26.69 20.40
C ARG A 93 18.95 -25.20 20.22
N ASP A 94 18.23 -24.57 21.16
CA ASP A 94 17.94 -23.13 21.11
C ASP A 94 19.20 -22.27 21.36
N ARG A 95 20.22 -22.79 22.07
CA ARG A 95 21.57 -22.19 22.18
C ARG A 95 22.41 -22.44 20.91
N GLU A 96 22.46 -23.67 20.43
CA GLU A 96 23.18 -24.05 19.20
C GLU A 96 22.68 -23.23 18.00
N ALA A 97 21.37 -23.03 17.86
CA ALA A 97 20.78 -22.19 16.81
C ALA A 97 21.22 -20.72 16.91
N LYS A 98 21.31 -20.14 18.13
CA LYS A 98 21.78 -18.77 18.32
C LYS A 98 23.27 -18.61 17.98
N ASN A 99 24.10 -19.57 18.37
CA ASN A 99 25.53 -19.56 18.05
C ASN A 99 25.82 -19.73 16.54
N VAL A 100 24.85 -20.21 15.76
CA VAL A 100 24.92 -20.24 14.28
C VAL A 100 24.43 -18.92 13.65
N GLU A 101 23.53 -18.18 14.32
CA GLU A 101 23.05 -16.87 13.85
C GLU A 101 23.99 -15.70 14.20
N THR A 102 24.80 -15.83 15.26
CA THR A 102 25.90 -14.91 15.56
C THR A 102 27.22 -15.66 15.49
N GLY A 103 27.97 -15.47 14.41
CA GLY A 103 29.28 -16.10 14.17
C GLY A 103 30.41 -15.58 15.05
N PHE A 104 30.25 -15.72 16.37
CA PHE A 104 31.16 -15.23 17.39
C PHE A 104 31.40 -16.34 18.43
N VAL A 105 32.63 -16.86 18.47
CA VAL A 105 33.04 -17.85 19.46
C VAL A 105 33.57 -17.10 20.69
N ALA A 106 32.93 -17.28 21.84
CA ALA A 106 33.45 -16.79 23.10
C ALA A 106 34.65 -17.66 23.54
N PHE A 107 35.71 -17.03 24.04
CA PHE A 107 36.82 -17.73 24.70
C PHE A 107 36.43 -18.10 26.13
N ASP A 108 36.34 -19.38 26.44
CA ASP A 108 36.17 -19.87 27.81
C ASP A 108 37.50 -19.79 28.57
N ASN A 109 37.62 -18.81 29.47
CA ASN A 109 38.72 -18.72 30.41
C ASN A 109 38.60 -19.83 31.48
N SER A 110 39.43 -20.87 31.38
CA SER A 110 39.72 -21.79 32.48
C SER A 110 41.23 -21.93 32.67
N THR A 111 41.70 -21.86 33.90
CA THR A 111 43.12 -21.80 34.25
C THR A 111 43.78 -23.18 34.27
N PRO A 112 45.07 -23.29 33.88
CA PRO A 112 45.79 -24.56 33.82
C PRO A 112 46.25 -25.02 35.22
N ASN A 113 46.56 -26.31 35.35
CA ASN A 113 47.35 -26.83 36.47
C ASN A 113 48.11 -28.11 36.09
N SER A 114 49.23 -28.36 36.78
CA SER A 114 50.16 -29.51 36.67
C SER A 114 50.89 -29.76 35.33
N THR A 115 52.23 -29.78 35.45
CA THR A 115 53.29 -30.18 34.51
C THR A 115 53.87 -31.57 34.93
N PRO A 116 54.97 -32.12 34.36
CA PRO A 116 55.74 -31.86 33.11
C PRO A 116 55.97 -33.14 32.24
N ASP A 117 56.95 -33.04 31.32
CA ASP A 117 57.72 -34.06 30.56
C ASP A 117 57.37 -34.22 29.06
N SER A 118 58.33 -34.22 28.10
CA SER A 118 59.79 -33.93 28.17
C SER A 118 60.35 -33.39 26.84
N THR A 119 61.31 -32.46 26.89
CA THR A 119 62.15 -31.93 25.78
C THR A 119 63.21 -32.96 25.30
N PRO A 120 63.98 -32.77 24.19
CA PRO A 120 64.35 -31.54 23.42
C PRO A 120 64.06 -31.65 21.88
N VAL A 121 64.44 -30.76 20.94
CA VAL A 121 65.64 -29.89 20.71
C VAL A 121 65.29 -28.61 19.89
N THR A 122 66.03 -27.51 20.13
CA THR A 122 66.04 -26.16 19.47
C THR A 122 67.40 -25.89 18.77
N PRO A 123 67.76 -24.70 18.20
CA PRO A 123 67.06 -23.44 17.78
C PRO A 123 67.26 -23.23 16.23
N PRO A 124 67.50 -22.05 15.57
CA PRO A 124 67.41 -20.58 15.86
C PRO A 124 66.74 -19.72 14.73
N GLU A 125 66.90 -18.38 14.59
CA GLU A 125 66.44 -17.26 15.45
C GLU A 125 66.61 -15.87 14.74
N THR A 126 65.73 -14.88 15.00
CA THR A 126 65.95 -13.39 14.87
C THR A 126 66.11 -12.73 13.44
N PRO A 127 66.43 -11.40 13.27
CA PRO A 127 65.49 -10.24 13.19
C PRO A 127 65.75 -9.33 11.92
N THR A 128 65.38 -8.04 11.71
CA THR A 128 64.91 -6.81 12.45
C THR A 128 63.69 -6.15 11.74
N LEU A 129 63.05 -5.01 12.08
CA LEU A 129 63.20 -3.83 12.97
C LEU A 129 64.06 -2.60 12.51
N GLU A 130 63.40 -1.45 12.23
CA GLU A 130 63.73 -0.01 12.51
C GLU A 130 62.60 0.90 11.88
N GLU A 131 61.97 1.86 12.59
CA GLU A 131 62.33 3.29 12.84
C GLU A 131 62.36 4.20 11.58
N ALA A 132 62.00 5.51 11.55
CA ALA A 132 61.19 6.46 12.38
C ALA A 132 60.95 7.76 11.53
N LYS A 133 60.39 8.94 11.92
CA LYS A 133 59.77 9.57 13.13
C LYS A 133 58.90 10.80 12.68
N ASP A 134 58.42 11.66 13.60
CA ASP A 134 57.44 12.77 13.39
C ASP A 134 57.93 14.08 12.71
N GLN A 135 57.02 14.90 12.14
CA GLN A 135 56.70 16.29 12.59
C GLN A 135 55.57 16.99 11.78
N VAL A 136 55.25 18.26 12.10
CA VAL A 136 53.97 18.97 11.82
C VAL A 136 54.23 20.42 11.32
N ILE A 137 53.30 21.02 10.52
CA ILE A 137 52.81 22.44 10.54
C ILE A 137 52.34 23.00 9.17
N GLU A 138 51.12 23.56 9.17
CA GLU A 138 50.45 24.62 8.37
C GLU A 138 50.49 24.80 6.82
N THR A 139 49.29 25.18 6.33
CA THR A 139 48.85 26.00 5.15
C THR A 139 49.89 26.57 4.14
N LYS A 140 49.59 26.77 2.84
CA LYS A 140 48.48 27.62 2.30
C LYS A 140 48.35 27.57 0.74
N SER A 141 47.13 27.79 0.24
CA SER A 141 46.74 28.43 -1.06
C SER A 141 47.42 28.13 -2.42
N ASN A 142 46.56 27.82 -3.40
CA ASN A 142 46.46 28.38 -4.77
C ASN A 142 47.09 27.72 -6.04
N ASP A 143 46.40 28.03 -7.16
CA ASP A 143 46.78 28.11 -8.59
C ASP A 143 47.05 26.86 -9.47
N THR A 144 45.99 26.43 -10.18
CA THR A 144 46.02 26.00 -11.61
C THR A 144 46.34 27.18 -12.55
N PRO A 145 46.72 27.03 -13.85
CA PRO A 145 46.52 25.86 -14.74
C PRO A 145 47.69 25.51 -15.72
N ALA A 146 47.59 24.39 -16.46
CA ALA A 146 47.98 24.26 -17.90
C ALA A 146 47.79 22.84 -18.50
N MET A 147 47.83 22.75 -19.83
CA MET A 147 47.43 21.60 -20.66
C MET A 147 48.47 20.46 -20.83
N VAL A 148 47.96 19.22 -20.76
CA VAL A 148 48.05 18.14 -21.79
C VAL A 148 49.26 18.15 -22.77
N PRO A 149 50.02 17.04 -22.85
CA PRO A 149 50.01 16.25 -24.08
C PRO A 149 49.35 14.85 -23.95
N LEU A 150 48.75 14.37 -25.04
CA LEU A 150 48.14 13.04 -25.15
C LEU A 150 49.05 12.05 -25.91
N ALA A 151 48.80 10.76 -25.69
CA ALA A 151 49.09 9.61 -26.56
C ALA A 151 50.40 8.82 -26.37
N LYS A 152 50.24 7.63 -25.77
CA LYS A 152 50.60 6.37 -26.47
C LYS A 152 49.55 5.29 -26.19
N LEU A 153 48.66 5.07 -27.16
CA LEU A 153 47.66 4.01 -27.11
C LEU A 153 48.30 2.64 -27.36
N LYS A 154 47.87 1.63 -26.61
CA LYS A 154 47.50 0.33 -27.18
C LYS A 154 46.25 -0.17 -26.46
N ALA A 155 45.14 -0.26 -27.19
CA ALA A 155 43.85 -0.69 -26.66
C ALA A 155 43.62 -2.18 -26.90
N THR A 156 42.85 -2.84 -26.03
CA THR A 156 42.18 -4.09 -26.37
C THR A 156 40.85 -4.21 -25.60
N VAL A 157 39.75 -4.03 -26.33
CA VAL A 157 38.42 -4.64 -26.14
C VAL A 157 37.71 -4.47 -24.79
N ALA A 158 36.57 -3.79 -24.82
CA ALA A 158 35.49 -3.98 -23.84
C ALA A 158 34.68 -5.24 -24.19
N THR A 159 34.35 -6.05 -23.18
CA THR A 159 33.52 -7.26 -23.30
C THR A 159 32.61 -7.37 -22.05
N PRO A 160 31.48 -8.11 -22.10
CA PRO A 160 30.18 -7.45 -21.90
C PRO A 160 29.46 -7.87 -20.62
N LEU A 161 28.20 -7.44 -20.48
CA LEU A 161 27.27 -8.03 -19.52
C LEU A 161 27.27 -9.57 -19.67
N PRO A 162 27.23 -10.34 -18.57
CA PRO A 162 27.19 -11.79 -18.64
C PRO A 162 25.92 -12.25 -19.38
N ALA A 163 26.10 -13.11 -20.37
CA ALA A 163 25.01 -13.75 -21.10
C ALA A 163 24.19 -14.69 -20.19
N ALA A 164 22.98 -15.04 -20.63
CA ALA A 164 22.03 -15.81 -19.83
C ALA A 164 22.51 -17.23 -19.50
N GLY A 165 23.05 -17.41 -18.30
CA GLY A 165 23.23 -18.72 -17.65
C GLY A 165 22.04 -19.06 -16.74
N SER A 166 21.63 -20.33 -16.70
CA SER A 166 20.52 -20.79 -15.88
C SER A 166 20.90 -20.90 -14.40
N VAL A 167 20.66 -19.84 -13.63
CA VAL A 167 20.79 -19.85 -12.16
C VAL A 167 19.70 -20.73 -11.54
N PRO A 168 20.01 -21.71 -10.67
CA PRO A 168 19.00 -22.51 -9.98
C PRO A 168 18.17 -21.68 -8.98
N LEU A 169 16.85 -21.89 -8.94
CA LEU A 169 15.94 -21.13 -8.06
C LEU A 169 16.17 -21.31 -6.54
N SER A 170 16.97 -22.29 -6.12
CA SER A 170 17.15 -22.67 -4.72
C SER A 170 17.81 -21.57 -3.85
N GLY A 171 18.68 -20.73 -4.43
CA GLY A 171 19.48 -19.77 -3.67
C GLY A 171 18.69 -18.64 -2.98
N PHE A 172 17.52 -18.25 -3.52
CA PHE A 172 16.73 -17.14 -2.99
C PHE A 172 15.62 -17.54 -2.00
N MET A 173 15.29 -18.82 -1.88
CA MET A 173 14.19 -19.28 -1.01
C MET A 173 14.42 -19.04 0.50
N GLY A 174 15.68 -19.08 0.95
CA GLY A 174 16.02 -19.14 2.38
C GLY A 174 15.71 -17.88 3.20
N SER A 175 15.85 -16.68 2.63
CA SER A 175 15.62 -15.41 3.34
C SER A 175 14.18 -14.89 3.23
N VAL A 176 13.55 -15.07 2.06
CA VAL A 176 12.19 -14.56 1.79
C VAL A 176 11.14 -15.30 2.64
N THR A 177 11.20 -16.64 2.66
CA THR A 177 10.25 -17.48 3.40
C THR A 177 10.27 -17.20 4.91
N ARG A 178 11.46 -16.99 5.50
CA ARG A 178 11.66 -16.86 6.94
C ARG A 178 11.00 -15.59 7.53
N THR A 179 10.95 -14.50 6.76
CA THR A 179 10.29 -13.25 7.15
C THR A 179 8.78 -13.31 6.89
N GLN A 180 8.36 -13.80 5.72
CA GLN A 180 6.93 -13.91 5.37
C GLN A 180 6.18 -14.86 6.30
N ALA A 181 6.74 -16.03 6.61
CA ALA A 181 6.12 -16.99 7.54
C ALA A 181 5.84 -16.38 8.93
N LYS A 182 6.62 -15.40 9.36
CA LYS A 182 6.45 -14.70 10.64
C LYS A 182 5.28 -13.71 10.65
N LEU A 183 4.90 -13.13 9.49
CA LEU A 183 3.66 -12.35 9.38
C LEU A 183 2.42 -13.25 9.29
N PHE A 184 2.44 -14.29 8.44
CA PHE A 184 1.25 -15.14 8.24
C PHE A 184 0.96 -16.07 9.42
N GLY A 185 1.97 -16.43 10.21
CA GLY A 185 1.82 -17.31 11.38
C GLY A 185 1.02 -16.75 12.56
N VAL A 186 0.64 -15.46 12.52
CA VAL A 186 -0.18 -14.80 13.56
C VAL A 186 -1.68 -14.84 13.24
N ILE A 187 -2.05 -15.08 11.98
CA ILE A 187 -3.44 -14.91 11.51
C ILE A 187 -4.19 -16.24 11.58
N TYR A 188 -5.14 -16.33 12.53
CA TYR A 188 -6.05 -17.47 12.65
C TYR A 188 -7.16 -17.40 11.61
N TRP A 189 -7.13 -18.30 10.63
CA TRP A 189 -8.23 -18.53 9.68
C TRP A 189 -9.24 -19.52 10.26
N ARG A 190 -10.54 -19.29 10.03
CA ARG A 190 -11.60 -20.22 10.46
C ARG A 190 -11.67 -21.46 9.57
N GLN A 191 -10.98 -21.45 8.43
CA GLN A 191 -10.97 -22.52 7.42
C GLN A 191 -12.39 -22.89 6.95
N ALA A 192 -13.23 -21.87 6.79
CA ALA A 192 -14.63 -22.02 6.41
C ALA A 192 -14.74 -22.69 5.04
N GLN A 193 -15.58 -23.73 4.98
CA GLN A 193 -15.63 -24.66 3.84
C GLN A 193 -16.22 -24.01 2.58
N ARG A 194 -15.97 -24.67 1.44
CA ARG A 194 -16.64 -24.40 0.16
C ARG A 194 -17.99 -25.12 0.10
N ALA A 195 -18.91 -24.62 -0.72
CA ALA A 195 -20.10 -25.37 -1.09
C ALA A 195 -19.73 -26.60 -1.93
N ARG A 196 -20.26 -27.77 -1.55
CA ARG A 196 -20.16 -29.02 -2.34
C ARG A 196 -21.12 -29.01 -3.54
N ALA A 197 -22.29 -28.41 -3.34
CA ALA A 197 -23.24 -28.00 -4.36
C ALA A 197 -23.86 -26.67 -3.90
N TRP A 198 -24.17 -25.77 -4.83
CA TRP A 198 -24.73 -24.45 -4.54
C TRP A 198 -25.82 -24.07 -5.54
N GLN A 199 -26.73 -23.20 -5.13
CA GLN A 199 -27.74 -22.64 -6.02
C GLN A 199 -27.14 -21.53 -6.88
N PRO A 200 -27.47 -21.44 -8.19
CA PRO A 200 -26.97 -20.40 -9.07
C PRO A 200 -27.48 -19.02 -8.63
N LEU A 201 -26.61 -18.01 -8.73
CA LEU A 201 -26.90 -16.67 -8.26
C LEU A 201 -27.80 -15.93 -9.25
N ARG A 202 -28.79 -15.18 -8.75
CA ARG A 202 -29.70 -14.36 -9.59
C ARG A 202 -28.89 -13.48 -10.56
N LYS A 203 -29.01 -13.75 -11.88
CA LYS A 203 -28.19 -13.13 -12.95
C LYS A 203 -27.98 -11.62 -12.74
N PRO A 204 -26.73 -11.10 -12.74
CA PRO A 204 -26.46 -9.70 -12.46
C PRO A 204 -26.98 -8.78 -13.57
N LYS A 205 -27.44 -7.57 -13.20
CA LYS A 205 -27.78 -6.51 -14.17
C LYS A 205 -26.48 -6.01 -14.82
N LEU A 206 -26.16 -6.44 -16.05
CA LEU A 206 -24.94 -6.04 -16.76
C LEU A 206 -24.99 -4.60 -17.35
N ILE A 207 -26.17 -4.00 -17.43
CA ILE A 207 -26.40 -2.67 -18.02
C ILE A 207 -25.48 -1.58 -17.41
N PRO A 208 -25.46 -1.34 -16.08
CA PRO A 208 -24.59 -0.30 -15.50
C PRO A 208 -23.09 -0.57 -15.74
N LEU A 209 -22.65 -1.83 -15.74
CA LEU A 209 -21.25 -2.16 -16.08
C LEU A 209 -20.95 -1.82 -17.55
N ARG A 210 -21.81 -2.17 -18.49
CA ARG A 210 -21.65 -1.85 -19.93
C ARG A 210 -21.69 -0.34 -20.20
N LEU A 211 -22.63 0.37 -19.58
CA LEU A 211 -22.72 1.84 -19.68
C LEU A 211 -21.46 2.50 -19.13
N LEU A 212 -20.94 2.02 -18.00
CA LEU A 212 -19.71 2.56 -17.41
C LEU A 212 -18.47 2.21 -18.23
N THR A 213 -18.39 1.02 -18.83
CA THR A 213 -17.33 0.66 -19.79
C THR A 213 -17.33 1.59 -21.01
N ALA A 214 -18.49 1.87 -21.59
CA ALA A 214 -18.63 2.81 -22.70
C ALA A 214 -18.31 4.26 -22.29
N GLY A 215 -18.84 4.71 -21.15
CA GLY A 215 -18.54 6.03 -20.58
C GLY A 215 -17.05 6.24 -20.26
N THR A 216 -16.36 5.18 -19.83
CA THR A 216 -14.90 5.19 -19.58
C THR A 216 -14.12 5.36 -20.88
N PHE A 217 -14.49 4.65 -21.97
CA PHE A 217 -13.89 4.87 -23.28
C PHE A 217 -14.13 6.30 -23.80
N ILE A 218 -15.34 6.84 -23.62
CA ILE A 218 -15.69 8.22 -24.00
C ILE A 218 -14.86 9.23 -23.18
N ALA A 219 -14.75 9.05 -21.86
CA ALA A 219 -13.95 9.93 -21.00
C ALA A 219 -12.46 9.91 -21.38
N LEU A 220 -11.90 8.73 -21.60
CA LEU A 220 -10.52 8.56 -22.06
C LEU A 220 -10.29 9.23 -23.43
N PHE A 221 -11.20 9.04 -24.39
CA PHE A 221 -11.15 9.70 -25.69
C PHE A 221 -11.19 11.23 -25.57
N TRP A 222 -12.10 11.81 -24.77
CA TRP A 222 -12.19 13.26 -24.58
C TRP A 222 -10.95 13.83 -23.90
N VAL A 223 -10.43 13.18 -22.85
CA VAL A 223 -9.20 13.63 -22.16
C VAL A 223 -8.00 13.61 -23.11
N ILE A 224 -7.79 12.51 -23.86
CA ILE A 224 -6.69 12.44 -24.83
C ILE A 224 -6.89 13.47 -25.95
N ARG A 225 -8.13 13.71 -26.40
CA ARG A 225 -8.42 14.71 -27.45
C ARG A 225 -8.06 16.12 -27.02
N GLU A 226 -8.44 16.54 -25.82
CA GLU A 226 -8.13 17.89 -25.33
C GLU A 226 -6.65 18.05 -24.99
N MET A 227 -6.00 17.03 -24.42
CA MET A 227 -4.54 17.01 -24.27
C MET A 227 -3.82 17.14 -25.61
N LEU A 228 -4.28 16.42 -26.64
CA LEU A 228 -3.69 16.45 -27.98
C LEU A 228 -3.92 17.80 -28.66
N LYS A 229 -5.11 18.40 -28.56
CA LYS A 229 -5.41 19.76 -29.05
C LYS A 229 -4.56 20.81 -28.35
N PHE A 230 -4.42 20.72 -27.02
CA PHE A 230 -3.55 21.60 -26.24
C PHE A 230 -2.08 21.47 -26.69
N ALA A 231 -1.57 20.24 -26.85
CA ALA A 231 -0.21 20.00 -27.32
C ALA A 231 0.02 20.52 -28.74
N MET A 232 -0.87 20.23 -29.69
CA MET A 232 -0.79 20.73 -31.08
C MET A 232 -0.80 22.27 -31.11
N GLY A 233 -1.71 22.90 -30.35
CA GLY A 233 -1.77 24.36 -30.22
C GLY A 233 -0.52 24.98 -29.61
N PHE A 234 0.01 24.39 -28.52
CA PHE A 234 1.22 24.85 -27.84
C PHE A 234 2.47 24.72 -28.73
N ILE A 235 2.65 23.57 -29.40
CA ILE A 235 3.74 23.35 -30.36
C ILE A 235 3.63 24.39 -31.48
N ASN A 236 2.45 24.59 -32.05
CA ASN A 236 2.25 25.53 -33.14
C ASN A 236 2.50 27.00 -32.73
N GLN A 237 2.01 27.42 -31.56
CA GLN A 237 2.32 28.75 -30.99
C GLN A 237 3.81 28.96 -30.69
N THR A 238 4.57 27.87 -30.52
CA THR A 238 6.02 27.90 -30.35
C THR A 238 6.74 27.99 -31.71
N LEU A 239 6.31 27.20 -32.70
CA LEU A 239 6.84 27.22 -34.07
C LEU A 239 6.67 28.60 -34.73
N VAL A 240 5.48 29.22 -34.62
CA VAL A 240 5.21 30.57 -35.18
C VAL A 240 6.10 31.67 -34.58
N LYS A 241 6.75 31.43 -33.44
CA LYS A 241 7.71 32.36 -32.81
C LYS A 241 9.16 32.11 -33.22
N LEU A 242 9.45 31.06 -33.98
CA LEU A 242 10.79 30.69 -34.44
C LEU A 242 10.97 31.12 -35.90
N PRO A 243 11.88 32.08 -36.22
CA PRO A 243 11.92 32.76 -37.52
C PRO A 243 12.39 31.91 -38.72
N TYR A 244 12.59 30.60 -38.54
CA TYR A 244 13.12 29.67 -39.55
C TYR A 244 12.33 28.36 -39.67
N LEU A 245 11.12 28.26 -39.10
CA LEU A 245 10.30 27.05 -39.16
C LEU A 245 8.89 27.35 -39.67
N GLU A 246 8.49 26.69 -40.77
CA GLU A 246 7.13 26.80 -41.28
C GLU A 246 6.11 26.09 -40.35
N PRO A 247 4.90 26.63 -40.17
CA PRO A 247 3.86 25.98 -39.37
C PRO A 247 3.39 24.67 -40.00
N LEU A 248 3.60 23.55 -39.30
CA LEU A 248 3.18 22.22 -39.76
C LEU A 248 1.65 22.13 -39.87
N GLN A 249 1.12 22.12 -41.10
CA GLN A 249 -0.33 22.13 -41.40
C GLN A 249 -1.12 21.03 -40.66
N LEU A 250 -0.49 19.87 -40.39
CA LEU A 250 -1.09 18.78 -39.62
C LEU A 250 -1.50 19.21 -38.20
N LEU A 251 -0.80 20.17 -37.58
CA LEU A 251 -1.10 20.70 -36.24
C LEU A 251 -2.34 21.61 -36.20
N TYR A 252 -2.83 22.06 -37.35
CA TYR A 252 -4.07 22.84 -37.48
C TYR A 252 -5.31 21.97 -37.77
N SER A 253 -5.10 20.70 -38.15
CA SER A 253 -6.19 19.77 -38.47
C SER A 253 -6.85 19.23 -37.21
N ASP A 254 -8.19 19.11 -37.20
CA ASP A 254 -8.90 18.57 -36.03
C ASP A 254 -8.58 17.07 -35.81
N PRO A 255 -7.88 16.69 -34.71
CA PRO A 255 -7.41 15.32 -34.52
C PRO A 255 -8.54 14.33 -34.19
N THR A 256 -9.76 14.80 -33.91
CA THR A 256 -10.88 14.01 -33.39
C THR A 256 -11.14 12.71 -34.17
N LYS A 257 -11.16 12.78 -35.51
CA LYS A 257 -11.41 11.61 -36.37
C LYS A 257 -10.26 10.61 -36.35
N LEU A 258 -9.03 11.10 -36.48
CA LEU A 258 -7.81 10.28 -36.48
C LEU A 258 -7.62 9.61 -35.12
N LEU A 259 -7.80 10.34 -34.01
CA LEU A 259 -7.72 9.80 -32.66
C LEU A 259 -8.72 8.68 -32.43
N LEU A 260 -9.98 8.83 -32.88
CA LEU A 260 -11.00 7.79 -32.73
C LEU A 260 -10.60 6.50 -33.46
N ILE A 261 -10.12 6.62 -34.70
CA ILE A 261 -9.63 5.49 -35.51
C ILE A 261 -8.44 4.83 -34.81
N VAL A 262 -7.47 5.62 -34.33
CA VAL A 262 -6.29 5.12 -33.61
C VAL A 262 -6.68 4.38 -32.33
N LEU A 263 -7.58 4.92 -31.49
CA LEU A 263 -8.02 4.22 -30.26
C LEU A 263 -8.74 2.90 -30.56
N VAL A 264 -9.55 2.83 -31.63
CA VAL A 264 -10.22 1.59 -32.04
C VAL A 264 -9.21 0.54 -32.53
N ILE A 265 -8.21 0.94 -33.32
CA ILE A 265 -7.09 0.07 -33.74
C ILE A 265 -6.29 -0.39 -32.51
N LEU A 266 -6.00 0.52 -31.57
CA LEU A 266 -5.26 0.21 -30.35
C LEU A 266 -6.02 -0.76 -29.44
N ILE A 267 -7.35 -0.73 -29.36
CA ILE A 267 -8.12 -1.81 -28.68
C ILE A 267 -7.79 -3.14 -29.35
N GLY A 268 -7.92 -3.24 -30.67
CA GLY A 268 -7.63 -4.46 -31.42
C GLY A 268 -6.22 -5.01 -31.17
N VAL A 269 -5.20 -4.16 -31.30
CA VAL A 269 -3.77 -4.51 -31.27
C VAL A 269 -3.17 -4.54 -29.85
N SER A 270 -3.87 -4.00 -28.84
CA SER A 270 -3.44 -4.00 -27.42
C SER A 270 -2.91 -5.32 -26.85
N PRO A 271 -3.41 -6.52 -27.20
CA PRO A 271 -2.90 -7.76 -26.61
C PRO A 271 -1.44 -8.05 -26.96
N TRP A 272 -0.94 -7.55 -28.10
CA TRP A 272 0.45 -7.77 -28.55
C TRP A 272 1.37 -6.62 -28.12
N LEU A 273 0.86 -5.38 -28.09
CA LEU A 273 1.62 -4.24 -27.57
C LEU A 273 1.83 -4.35 -26.05
N LEU A 274 0.85 -4.87 -25.30
CA LEU A 274 1.01 -5.15 -23.86
C LEU A 274 1.90 -6.37 -23.59
N ASP A 275 1.92 -7.39 -24.46
CA ASP A 275 2.94 -8.46 -24.38
C ASP A 275 4.35 -7.85 -24.47
N LEU A 276 4.59 -6.96 -25.43
CA LEU A 276 5.89 -6.30 -25.65
C LEU A 276 6.25 -5.35 -24.49
N LEU A 277 5.33 -4.49 -24.07
CA LEU A 277 5.59 -3.52 -23.00
C LEU A 277 5.84 -4.22 -21.65
N LEU A 278 5.01 -5.20 -21.26
CA LEU A 278 5.20 -5.88 -19.97
C LEU A 278 6.44 -6.80 -19.97
N ALA A 279 6.83 -7.35 -21.12
CA ALA A 279 8.10 -8.06 -21.27
C ALA A 279 9.30 -7.11 -21.11
N ASN A 280 9.30 -5.98 -21.83
CA ASN A 280 10.43 -5.05 -21.85
C ASN A 280 10.58 -4.25 -20.55
N LEU A 281 9.48 -3.87 -19.90
CA LEU A 281 9.50 -3.00 -18.72
C LEU A 281 9.61 -3.81 -17.41
N TYR A 282 8.85 -4.91 -17.30
CA TYR A 282 8.72 -5.68 -16.04
C TYR A 282 9.17 -7.14 -16.16
N GLY A 283 9.86 -7.51 -17.25
CA GLY A 283 10.45 -8.84 -17.42
C GLY A 283 9.43 -9.97 -17.53
N GLN A 284 8.20 -9.67 -17.97
CA GLN A 284 7.12 -10.66 -18.14
C GLN A 284 7.55 -11.82 -19.05
N ARG A 285 7.32 -13.06 -18.60
CA ARG A 285 7.65 -14.29 -19.33
C ARG A 285 6.40 -15.10 -19.66
N GLU A 286 6.52 -16.04 -20.59
CA GLU A 286 5.50 -17.07 -20.80
C GLU A 286 5.44 -18.00 -19.58
N PHE A 287 4.24 -18.42 -19.20
CA PHE A 287 4.00 -19.30 -18.06
C PHE A 287 3.24 -20.52 -18.55
N SER A 288 3.77 -21.73 -18.39
CA SER A 288 3.09 -22.92 -18.89
C SER A 288 1.94 -23.34 -17.96
N LYS A 289 0.92 -23.97 -18.56
CA LYS A 289 -0.18 -24.60 -17.84
C LYS A 289 0.32 -25.61 -16.80
N ASP A 290 1.42 -26.28 -17.09
CA ASP A 290 1.95 -27.37 -16.28
C ASP A 290 2.69 -26.85 -15.04
N VAL A 291 3.35 -25.70 -15.13
CA VAL A 291 3.86 -24.99 -13.94
C VAL A 291 2.70 -24.43 -13.11
N LEU A 292 1.65 -23.87 -13.72
CA LEU A 292 0.44 -23.52 -12.96
C LEU A 292 -0.17 -24.75 -12.26
N ASN A 293 -0.19 -25.91 -12.90
CA ASN A 293 -0.68 -27.17 -12.31
C ASN A 293 0.18 -27.68 -11.14
N ALA A 294 1.44 -27.23 -11.03
CA ALA A 294 2.30 -27.53 -9.88
C ALA A 294 1.96 -26.65 -8.66
N HIS A 295 1.65 -25.36 -8.87
CA HIS A 295 1.21 -24.45 -7.79
C HIS A 295 -0.27 -24.64 -7.42
N SER A 296 -1.15 -24.77 -8.41
CA SER A 296 -2.59 -24.91 -8.23
C SER A 296 -3.22 -25.82 -9.28
N ARG A 297 -3.58 -27.03 -8.85
CA ARG A 297 -4.33 -28.00 -9.67
C ARG A 297 -5.78 -27.56 -9.84
N GLU A 298 -6.34 -26.82 -8.88
CA GLU A 298 -7.70 -26.31 -8.98
C GLU A 298 -7.83 -25.15 -9.97
N ALA A 299 -6.88 -24.21 -10.02
CA ALA A 299 -6.92 -23.11 -11.00
C ALA A 299 -6.95 -23.64 -12.43
N VAL A 300 -6.15 -24.67 -12.73
CA VAL A 300 -6.15 -25.35 -14.03
C VAL A 300 -7.50 -26.01 -14.34
N ARG A 301 -8.11 -26.70 -13.37
CA ARG A 301 -9.46 -27.30 -13.53
C ARG A 301 -10.53 -26.23 -13.76
N VAL A 302 -10.46 -25.10 -13.04
CA VAL A 302 -11.40 -23.97 -13.15
C VAL A 302 -11.27 -23.28 -14.52
N LEU A 303 -10.04 -23.01 -14.97
CA LEU A 303 -9.75 -22.48 -16.31
C LEU A 303 -10.30 -23.40 -17.41
N GLN A 304 -9.97 -24.70 -17.37
CA GLN A 304 -10.46 -25.66 -18.36
C GLN A 304 -11.99 -25.75 -18.38
N ARG A 305 -12.63 -25.92 -17.22
CA ARG A 305 -14.09 -26.05 -17.11
C ARG A 305 -14.82 -24.81 -17.65
N CYS A 306 -14.39 -23.61 -17.25
CA CYS A 306 -15.04 -22.36 -17.66
C CYS A 306 -14.85 -22.08 -19.16
N CYS A 307 -13.65 -22.32 -19.70
CA CYS A 307 -13.39 -22.18 -21.14
C CYS A 307 -14.21 -23.18 -21.96
N GLN A 308 -14.30 -24.46 -21.54
CA GLN A 308 -15.13 -25.48 -22.18
C GLN A 308 -16.61 -25.08 -22.18
N GLN A 309 -17.18 -24.75 -21.02
CA GLN A 309 -18.59 -24.35 -20.87
C GLN A 309 -18.96 -23.12 -21.72
N ARG A 310 -18.00 -22.22 -21.97
CA ARG A 310 -18.21 -20.97 -22.72
C ARG A 310 -17.71 -21.01 -24.16
N HIS A 311 -17.22 -22.17 -24.63
CA HIS A 311 -16.64 -22.35 -25.96
C HIS A 311 -15.50 -21.35 -26.28
N TRP A 312 -14.67 -21.07 -25.28
CA TRP A 312 -13.48 -20.22 -25.42
C TRP A 312 -12.20 -21.07 -25.45
N PRO A 313 -11.15 -20.62 -26.15
CA PRO A 313 -9.81 -21.17 -25.93
C PRO A 313 -9.33 -20.82 -24.51
N LEU A 314 -8.29 -21.52 -24.04
CA LEU A 314 -7.60 -21.14 -22.81
C LEU A 314 -6.88 -19.78 -23.01
N PRO A 315 -7.02 -18.82 -22.09
CA PRO A 315 -6.21 -17.60 -22.09
C PRO A 315 -4.72 -17.92 -22.04
N LYS A 316 -3.89 -17.11 -22.71
CA LYS A 316 -2.43 -17.25 -22.58
C LYS A 316 -2.00 -16.87 -21.17
N LEU A 317 -1.16 -17.70 -20.56
CA LEU A 317 -0.66 -17.47 -19.21
C LEU A 317 0.73 -16.79 -19.27
N ARG A 318 0.93 -15.80 -18.40
CA ARG A 318 2.16 -15.02 -18.27
C ARG A 318 2.58 -14.94 -16.80
N ILE A 319 3.87 -14.82 -16.54
CA ILE A 319 4.41 -14.64 -15.18
C ILE A 319 5.29 -13.39 -15.07
N LEU A 320 5.16 -12.67 -13.95
CA LEU A 320 6.00 -11.54 -13.56
C LEU A 320 6.96 -11.96 -12.42
N PRO A 321 8.29 -11.75 -12.58
CA PRO A 321 9.28 -12.06 -11.54
C PRO A 321 9.31 -10.97 -10.46
N THR A 322 8.30 -10.96 -9.59
CA THR A 322 8.18 -10.02 -8.46
C THR A 322 7.55 -10.70 -7.24
N ALA A 323 7.95 -10.28 -6.05
CA ALA A 323 7.42 -10.72 -4.77
C ALA A 323 6.08 -10.04 -4.40
N ALA A 324 5.79 -8.87 -5.00
CA ALA A 324 4.50 -8.20 -4.87
C ALA A 324 3.37 -9.09 -5.45
N PRO A 325 2.31 -9.43 -4.68
CA PRO A 325 1.28 -10.37 -5.13
C PRO A 325 0.28 -9.73 -6.12
N ILE A 326 0.77 -9.51 -7.33
CA ILE A 326 0.04 -8.96 -8.48
C ILE A 326 -0.61 -10.09 -9.29
N ILE A 327 -1.81 -9.85 -9.80
CA ILE A 327 -2.43 -10.60 -10.91
C ILE A 327 -3.31 -9.63 -11.72
N LEU A 328 -3.35 -9.79 -13.04
CA LEU A 328 -4.18 -9.00 -13.94
C LEU A 328 -4.54 -9.75 -15.23
N THR A 329 -5.54 -9.23 -15.96
CA THR A 329 -5.97 -9.74 -17.26
C THR A 329 -5.96 -8.62 -18.30
N TYR A 330 -5.38 -8.88 -19.47
CA TYR A 330 -5.44 -7.97 -20.62
C TYR A 330 -5.72 -8.69 -21.93
N GLY A 331 -6.14 -7.93 -22.94
CA GLY A 331 -6.55 -8.41 -24.26
C GLY A 331 -7.78 -7.64 -24.77
N SER A 332 -8.34 -8.06 -25.90
CA SER A 332 -9.47 -7.40 -26.56
C SER A 332 -10.62 -8.33 -26.97
N LEU A 333 -10.39 -9.65 -26.99
CA LEU A 333 -11.38 -10.70 -27.23
C LEU A 333 -11.03 -11.92 -26.37
N PRO A 334 -11.98 -12.77 -25.96
CA PRO A 334 -11.67 -14.01 -25.22
C PRO A 334 -10.62 -14.89 -25.92
N ARG A 335 -10.58 -14.88 -27.26
CA ARG A 335 -9.59 -15.60 -28.09
C ARG A 335 -8.14 -15.05 -27.98
N ASN A 336 -7.95 -13.82 -27.51
CA ASN A 336 -6.62 -13.21 -27.35
C ASN A 336 -6.34 -12.73 -25.90
N ALA A 337 -7.19 -13.11 -24.95
CA ALA A 337 -7.03 -12.80 -23.54
C ALA A 337 -5.74 -13.44 -22.97
N ARG A 338 -5.08 -12.68 -22.09
CA ARG A 338 -3.87 -13.06 -21.38
C ARG A 338 -4.07 -12.81 -19.89
N ILE A 339 -3.69 -13.77 -19.05
CA ILE A 339 -3.71 -13.64 -17.59
C ILE A 339 -2.28 -13.65 -17.10
N VAL A 340 -1.88 -12.58 -16.40
CA VAL A 340 -0.55 -12.40 -15.84
C VAL A 340 -0.62 -12.59 -14.34
N VAL A 341 0.24 -13.44 -13.79
CA VAL A 341 0.38 -13.65 -12.35
C VAL A 341 1.80 -13.30 -11.91
N SER A 342 1.97 -12.81 -10.68
CA SER A 342 3.29 -12.67 -10.06
C SER A 342 3.76 -13.98 -9.45
N GLN A 343 5.08 -14.13 -9.32
CA GLN A 343 5.67 -15.19 -8.51
C GLN A 343 5.17 -15.12 -7.05
N GLY A 344 5.19 -13.92 -6.43
CA GLY A 344 4.76 -13.73 -5.04
C GLY A 344 3.32 -14.19 -4.76
N LEU A 345 2.37 -13.96 -5.68
CA LEU A 345 0.98 -14.43 -5.49
C LEU A 345 0.88 -15.97 -5.54
N LEU A 346 1.69 -16.63 -6.36
CA LEU A 346 1.75 -18.10 -6.46
C LEU A 346 2.50 -18.77 -5.29
N GLU A 347 3.33 -18.01 -4.58
CA GLU A 347 4.05 -18.47 -3.36
C GLU A 347 3.23 -18.21 -2.08
N GLN A 348 2.33 -17.21 -2.11
CA GLN A 348 1.58 -16.76 -0.93
C GLN A 348 0.20 -17.40 -0.76
N LEU A 349 -0.47 -17.78 -1.86
CA LEU A 349 -1.85 -18.28 -1.85
C LEU A 349 -1.93 -19.82 -1.92
N ALA A 350 -2.98 -20.39 -1.32
CA ALA A 350 -3.29 -21.82 -1.40
C ALA A 350 -3.96 -22.22 -2.74
N ASP A 351 -4.07 -23.52 -3.03
CA ASP A 351 -4.64 -24.05 -4.30
C ASP A 351 -6.04 -23.47 -4.62
N ASP A 352 -6.93 -23.39 -3.63
CA ASP A 352 -8.29 -22.86 -3.81
C ASP A 352 -8.35 -21.32 -3.86
N GLU A 353 -7.44 -20.65 -3.16
CA GLU A 353 -7.24 -19.19 -3.20
C GLU A 353 -6.69 -18.73 -4.56
N ILE A 354 -5.70 -19.44 -5.11
CA ILE A 354 -5.20 -19.23 -6.48
C ILE A 354 -6.35 -19.51 -7.46
N ALA A 355 -7.09 -20.60 -7.30
CA ALA A 355 -8.18 -20.96 -8.21
C ALA A 355 -9.31 -19.92 -8.28
N ILE A 356 -9.77 -19.39 -7.14
CA ILE A 356 -10.81 -18.35 -7.16
C ILE A 356 -10.27 -17.00 -7.64
N ILE A 357 -9.00 -16.70 -7.39
CA ILE A 357 -8.34 -15.52 -7.98
C ILE A 357 -8.27 -15.64 -9.51
N TYR A 358 -7.91 -16.80 -10.08
CA TYR A 358 -8.05 -17.05 -11.53
C TYR A 358 -9.51 -16.99 -12.01
N ALA A 359 -10.50 -17.36 -11.17
CA ALA A 359 -11.91 -17.20 -11.49
C ALA A 359 -12.37 -15.74 -11.57
N THR A 360 -11.77 -14.81 -10.80
CA THR A 360 -12.00 -13.35 -11.00
C THR A 360 -11.48 -12.89 -12.37
N GLN A 361 -10.33 -13.40 -12.79
CA GLN A 361 -9.74 -13.07 -14.09
C GLN A 361 -10.61 -13.57 -15.26
N LEU A 362 -11.18 -14.78 -15.14
CA LEU A 362 -12.23 -15.26 -16.05
C LEU A 362 -13.51 -14.39 -16.01
N GLY A 363 -13.86 -13.83 -14.85
CA GLY A 363 -14.97 -12.89 -14.67
C GLY A 363 -14.80 -11.62 -15.51
N HIS A 364 -13.59 -11.06 -15.60
CA HIS A 364 -13.30 -9.90 -16.45
C HIS A 364 -13.42 -10.23 -17.94
N ILE A 365 -12.97 -11.42 -18.36
CA ILE A 365 -13.16 -11.91 -19.73
C ILE A 365 -14.65 -12.07 -20.05
N ALA A 366 -15.45 -12.59 -19.11
CA ALA A 366 -16.88 -12.79 -19.27
C ALA A 366 -17.72 -11.52 -19.37
N HIS A 367 -17.31 -10.43 -18.74
CA HIS A 367 -17.98 -9.13 -18.84
C HIS A 367 -17.44 -8.25 -19.97
N TRP A 368 -16.32 -8.63 -20.59
CA TRP A 368 -15.58 -7.87 -21.60
C TRP A 368 -15.03 -6.52 -21.10
N ASP A 369 -14.97 -6.30 -19.77
CA ASP A 369 -14.43 -5.06 -19.19
C ASP A 369 -12.91 -4.91 -19.44
N PHE A 370 -12.21 -6.04 -19.56
CA PHE A 370 -10.77 -6.09 -19.80
C PHE A 370 -10.32 -5.40 -21.09
N ALA A 371 -11.18 -5.27 -22.11
CA ALA A 371 -10.83 -4.63 -23.39
C ALA A 371 -10.54 -3.13 -23.23
N VAL A 372 -11.40 -2.40 -22.51
CA VAL A 372 -11.20 -0.97 -22.23
C VAL A 372 -10.08 -0.77 -21.21
N MET A 373 -9.96 -1.64 -20.20
CA MET A 373 -8.84 -1.60 -19.25
C MET A 373 -7.48 -1.90 -19.92
N SER A 374 -7.45 -2.68 -21.00
CA SER A 374 -6.25 -2.95 -21.80
C SER A 374 -5.86 -1.75 -22.66
N LEU A 375 -6.83 -1.07 -23.29
CA LEU A 375 -6.58 0.20 -23.97
C LEU A 375 -6.02 1.25 -23.00
N LEU A 376 -6.61 1.35 -21.80
CA LEU A 376 -6.12 2.26 -20.77
C LEU A 376 -4.67 1.94 -20.41
N LEU A 377 -4.36 0.69 -20.04
CA LEU A 377 -3.01 0.31 -19.63
C LEU A 377 -1.99 0.57 -20.76
N LEU A 378 -2.38 0.35 -22.02
CA LEU A 378 -1.56 0.63 -23.19
C LEU A 378 -1.26 2.13 -23.36
N VAL A 379 -2.17 3.02 -22.98
CA VAL A 379 -1.98 4.48 -23.01
C VAL A 379 -1.22 4.97 -21.78
N THR A 380 -1.51 4.46 -20.58
CA THR A 380 -0.95 4.99 -19.32
C THR A 380 0.43 4.43 -18.99
N LEU A 381 0.74 3.18 -19.35
CA LEU A 381 2.02 2.54 -19.03
C LEU A 381 3.23 3.25 -19.69
N PRO A 382 3.21 3.66 -20.97
CA PRO A 382 4.31 4.44 -21.56
C PRO A 382 4.51 5.81 -20.90
N ILE A 383 3.43 6.45 -20.41
CA ILE A 383 3.50 7.77 -19.75
C ILE A 383 4.08 7.63 -18.34
N HIS A 384 3.68 6.58 -17.61
CA HIS A 384 4.30 6.23 -16.32
C HIS A 384 5.78 5.89 -16.48
N GLN A 385 6.13 5.14 -17.52
CA GLN A 385 7.51 4.81 -17.87
C GLN A 385 8.34 6.07 -18.22
N LEU A 386 7.75 7.04 -18.92
CA LEU A 386 8.39 8.32 -19.20
C LEU A 386 8.64 9.12 -17.92
N TYR A 387 7.68 9.15 -16.98
CA TYR A 387 7.87 9.75 -15.66
C TYR A 387 9.00 9.07 -14.88
N GLN A 388 9.06 7.73 -14.88
CA GLN A 388 10.18 6.98 -14.28
C GLN A 388 11.52 7.35 -14.94
N GLN A 389 11.58 7.41 -16.26
CA GLN A 389 12.80 7.74 -17.00
C GLN A 389 13.28 9.18 -16.74
N VAL A 390 12.38 10.16 -16.79
CA VAL A 390 12.69 11.57 -16.52
C VAL A 390 13.13 11.75 -15.06
N SER A 391 12.53 11.03 -14.11
CA SER A 391 12.97 11.03 -12.71
C SER A 391 14.37 10.42 -12.55
N ASN A 392 14.57 9.21 -13.08
CA ASN A 392 15.87 8.52 -13.04
C ASN A 392 17.00 9.28 -13.79
N TRP A 393 16.64 10.23 -14.66
CA TRP A 393 17.57 11.19 -15.26
C TRP A 393 17.80 12.40 -14.36
N GLY A 394 16.73 13.01 -13.82
CA GLY A 394 16.81 14.12 -12.86
C GLY A 394 17.63 13.83 -11.61
N ASP A 395 17.62 12.56 -11.16
CA ASP A 395 18.42 12.11 -10.02
C ASP A 395 19.89 11.80 -10.35
N LYS A 396 20.27 11.76 -11.63
CA LYS A 396 21.68 11.69 -12.07
C LYS A 396 22.31 13.06 -12.32
N ILE A 397 21.52 14.13 -12.26
CA ILE A 397 21.98 15.51 -12.49
C ILE A 397 22.51 16.11 -11.18
N SER A 398 23.83 16.20 -11.06
CA SER A 398 24.51 16.78 -9.87
C SER A 398 24.28 18.29 -9.69
N GLY A 399 23.82 19.00 -10.73
CA GLY A 399 23.62 20.44 -10.72
C GLY A 399 22.23 20.85 -10.23
N LYS A 400 22.14 21.50 -9.05
CA LYS A 400 20.87 21.96 -8.45
C LYS A 400 19.99 22.81 -9.38
N ILE A 401 20.62 23.63 -10.24
CA ILE A 401 19.93 24.48 -11.23
C ILE A 401 19.14 23.64 -12.24
N TRP A 402 19.73 22.56 -12.76
CA TRP A 402 19.10 21.67 -13.75
C TRP A 402 18.17 20.62 -13.12
N ARG A 403 18.39 20.25 -11.85
CA ARG A 403 17.51 19.32 -11.12
C ARG A 403 16.08 19.85 -10.96
N SER A 404 15.92 21.16 -10.76
CA SER A 404 14.60 21.81 -10.56
C SER A 404 13.64 21.69 -11.77
N PRO A 405 14.00 22.13 -13.00
CA PRO A 405 13.11 21.99 -14.16
C PRO A 405 12.81 20.53 -14.51
N VAL A 406 13.74 19.59 -14.29
CA VAL A 406 13.50 18.16 -14.52
C VAL A 406 12.52 17.58 -13.49
N ALA A 407 12.59 18.00 -12.23
CA ALA A 407 11.60 17.63 -11.22
C ALA A 407 10.20 18.20 -11.54
N ILE A 408 10.11 19.43 -12.06
CA ILE A 408 8.85 20.03 -12.55
C ILE A 408 8.30 19.23 -13.73
N LEU A 409 9.14 18.84 -14.69
CA LEU A 409 8.75 18.02 -15.83
C LEU A 409 8.24 16.63 -15.39
N ALA A 410 8.94 15.96 -14.47
CA ALA A 410 8.50 14.70 -13.87
C ALA A 410 7.13 14.83 -13.18
N SER A 411 6.93 15.91 -12.41
CA SER A 411 5.63 16.23 -11.77
C SER A 411 4.51 16.42 -12.78
N ILE A 412 4.76 17.07 -13.92
CA ILE A 412 3.77 17.27 -15.00
C ILE A 412 3.41 15.93 -15.66
N ILE A 413 4.40 15.08 -15.97
CA ILE A 413 4.15 13.75 -16.57
C ILE A 413 3.37 12.84 -15.61
N TYR A 414 3.70 12.88 -14.31
CA TYR A 414 2.94 12.20 -13.27
C TYR A 414 1.50 12.72 -13.18
N GLY A 415 1.30 14.04 -13.23
CA GLY A 415 -0.03 14.66 -13.29
C GLY A 415 -0.87 14.21 -14.49
N ILE A 416 -0.23 14.08 -15.67
CA ILE A 416 -0.87 13.54 -16.88
C ILE A 416 -1.27 12.06 -16.69
N TRP A 417 -0.42 11.24 -16.09
CA TRP A 417 -0.75 9.85 -15.75
C TRP A 417 -1.93 9.77 -14.76
N CYS A 418 -1.96 10.62 -13.73
CA CYS A 418 -3.08 10.75 -12.79
C CYS A 418 -4.39 11.17 -13.48
N LEU A 419 -4.33 12.11 -14.43
CA LEU A 419 -5.50 12.56 -15.19
C LEU A 419 -6.09 11.42 -16.05
N LEU A 420 -5.24 10.68 -16.77
CA LEU A 420 -5.66 9.58 -17.63
C LEU A 420 -6.20 8.38 -16.83
N THR A 421 -5.51 7.98 -15.76
CA THR A 421 -5.98 6.93 -14.84
C THR A 421 -7.31 7.32 -14.16
N GLY A 422 -7.46 8.60 -13.80
CA GLY A 422 -8.66 9.21 -13.24
C GLY A 422 -9.95 8.93 -14.04
N THR A 423 -9.86 8.86 -15.37
CA THR A 423 -11.02 8.57 -16.26
C THR A 423 -11.71 7.23 -15.98
N THR A 424 -11.05 6.32 -15.26
CA THR A 424 -11.46 4.91 -15.16
C THR A 424 -11.78 4.43 -13.74
N LEU A 425 -11.53 5.27 -12.72
CA LEU A 425 -11.61 4.88 -11.30
C LEU A 425 -12.96 4.25 -10.94
N TRP A 426 -14.07 4.75 -11.49
CA TRP A 426 -15.38 4.17 -11.20
C TRP A 426 -15.57 2.79 -11.86
N LEU A 427 -15.02 2.57 -13.06
CA LEU A 427 -15.06 1.26 -13.74
C LEU A 427 -14.20 0.23 -13.00
N SER A 428 -12.98 0.59 -12.59
CA SER A 428 -12.11 -0.30 -11.83
C SER A 428 -12.74 -0.70 -10.49
N ARG A 429 -13.49 0.21 -9.83
CA ARG A 429 -14.33 -0.13 -8.67
C ARG A 429 -15.48 -1.07 -9.04
N LEU A 430 -16.32 -0.72 -10.02
CA LEU A 430 -17.56 -1.47 -10.30
C LEU A 430 -17.28 -2.89 -10.82
N ARG A 431 -16.28 -3.07 -11.68
CA ARG A 431 -15.97 -4.37 -12.30
C ARG A 431 -15.59 -5.44 -11.28
N LEU A 432 -14.91 -5.07 -10.19
CA LEU A 432 -14.49 -6.00 -9.15
C LEU A 432 -15.70 -6.67 -8.47
N TYR A 433 -16.76 -5.93 -8.13
CA TYR A 433 -17.97 -6.52 -7.54
C TYR A 433 -18.67 -7.56 -8.45
N TYR A 434 -18.58 -7.40 -9.78
CA TYR A 434 -19.13 -8.36 -10.74
C TYR A 434 -18.20 -9.58 -10.89
N SER A 435 -16.90 -9.33 -10.84
CA SER A 435 -15.84 -10.33 -10.90
C SER A 435 -15.85 -11.25 -9.68
N ASP A 436 -15.85 -10.69 -8.46
CA ASP A 436 -15.91 -11.40 -7.17
C ASP A 436 -17.10 -12.37 -7.11
N ARG A 437 -18.26 -11.91 -7.62
CA ARG A 437 -19.51 -12.69 -7.66
C ARG A 437 -19.44 -13.85 -8.63
N VAL A 438 -18.94 -13.61 -9.85
CA VAL A 438 -18.77 -14.67 -10.87
C VAL A 438 -17.68 -15.66 -10.47
N ALA A 439 -16.61 -15.21 -9.82
CA ALA A 439 -15.58 -16.07 -9.24
C ALA A 439 -16.15 -17.00 -8.17
N SER A 440 -16.98 -16.46 -7.26
CA SER A 440 -17.69 -17.24 -6.26
C SER A 440 -18.64 -18.26 -6.88
N GLU A 441 -19.39 -17.88 -7.94
CA GLU A 441 -20.33 -18.76 -8.64
C GLU A 441 -19.65 -19.88 -9.46
N ILE A 442 -18.45 -19.64 -10.00
CA ILE A 442 -17.65 -20.63 -10.73
C ILE A 442 -17.03 -21.68 -9.80
N THR A 443 -16.70 -21.29 -8.56
CA THR A 443 -15.89 -22.11 -7.63
C THR A 443 -16.67 -22.67 -6.43
N GLY A 444 -17.79 -22.04 -6.03
CA GLY A 444 -18.53 -22.37 -4.82
C GLY A 444 -17.82 -21.97 -3.52
N ASN A 445 -16.78 -21.12 -3.57
CA ASN A 445 -15.85 -20.90 -2.45
C ASN A 445 -15.62 -19.40 -2.12
N PRO A 446 -16.65 -18.62 -1.76
CA PRO A 446 -16.51 -17.19 -1.46
C PRO A 446 -15.51 -16.92 -0.32
N ASN A 447 -15.38 -17.86 0.62
CA ASN A 447 -14.42 -17.80 1.72
C ASN A 447 -12.96 -17.78 1.23
N ALA A 448 -12.59 -18.56 0.20
CA ALA A 448 -11.25 -18.49 -0.37
C ALA A 448 -10.93 -17.11 -0.98
N LEU A 449 -11.91 -16.39 -1.54
CA LEU A 449 -11.65 -15.04 -2.04
C LEU A 449 -11.45 -14.04 -0.90
N ILE A 450 -12.15 -14.20 0.23
CA ILE A 450 -11.88 -13.41 1.45
C ILE A 450 -10.44 -13.64 1.93
N ARG A 451 -10.03 -14.91 2.07
CA ARG A 451 -8.64 -15.27 2.46
C ARG A 451 -7.61 -14.72 1.48
N ALA A 452 -7.86 -14.87 0.17
CA ALA A 452 -6.96 -14.41 -0.89
C ALA A 452 -6.80 -12.88 -0.91
N LEU A 453 -7.88 -12.11 -0.82
CA LEU A 453 -7.81 -10.63 -0.84
C LEU A 453 -7.04 -10.08 0.37
N LEU A 454 -7.25 -10.66 1.55
CA LEU A 454 -6.55 -10.26 2.77
C LEU A 454 -5.07 -10.67 2.73
N LYS A 455 -4.75 -11.89 2.26
CA LYS A 455 -3.37 -12.31 1.99
C LYS A 455 -2.68 -11.35 1.02
N ILE A 456 -3.26 -11.08 -0.14
CA ILE A 456 -2.72 -10.14 -1.13
C ILE A 456 -2.42 -8.77 -0.48
N ALA A 457 -3.32 -8.24 0.38
CA ALA A 457 -3.07 -6.98 1.09
C ALA A 457 -1.84 -7.04 2.02
N ILE A 458 -1.70 -8.10 2.82
CA ILE A 458 -0.52 -8.30 3.68
C ILE A 458 0.76 -8.47 2.84
N GLY A 459 0.68 -9.16 1.71
CA GLY A 459 1.82 -9.39 0.82
C GLY A 459 2.29 -8.10 0.14
N ILE A 460 1.37 -7.23 -0.28
CA ILE A 460 1.71 -5.89 -0.80
C ILE A 460 2.34 -5.02 0.30
N ALA A 461 1.79 -5.06 1.52
CA ALA A 461 2.37 -4.31 2.65
C ALA A 461 3.79 -4.80 2.99
N ALA A 462 4.02 -6.11 2.98
CA ALA A 462 5.33 -6.71 3.22
C ALA A 462 6.35 -6.43 2.09
N ASP A 463 5.90 -6.38 0.83
CA ASP A 463 6.74 -5.96 -0.30
C ASP A 463 7.21 -4.50 -0.14
N ILE A 464 6.28 -3.58 0.13
CA ILE A 464 6.59 -2.15 0.36
C ILE A 464 7.47 -1.94 1.60
N GLN A 465 7.25 -2.70 2.67
CA GLN A 465 8.09 -2.66 3.87
C GLN A 465 9.52 -3.19 3.61
N LYS A 466 9.69 -4.14 2.68
CA LYS A 466 10.97 -4.76 2.32
C LYS A 466 11.77 -3.93 1.31
N GLU A 467 11.10 -3.36 0.31
CA GLU A 467 11.73 -2.53 -0.73
C GLU A 467 11.86 -1.04 -0.32
N GLU A 468 11.34 -0.69 0.86
CA GLU A 468 11.34 0.63 1.50
C GLU A 468 10.66 1.77 0.71
N GLN A 469 9.90 1.43 -0.34
CA GLN A 469 9.20 2.33 -1.25
C GLN A 469 8.08 1.61 -2.00
N THR A 470 7.14 2.35 -2.62
CA THR A 470 6.15 1.72 -3.51
C THR A 470 6.79 1.33 -4.84
N SER A 471 6.87 0.03 -5.14
CA SER A 471 7.44 -0.47 -6.40
C SER A 471 6.68 0.04 -7.64
N TRP A 472 7.40 0.23 -8.75
CA TRP A 472 6.85 0.85 -9.97
C TRP A 472 5.72 0.02 -10.59
N GLN A 473 5.80 -1.31 -10.44
CA GLN A 473 4.80 -2.29 -10.83
C GLN A 473 3.51 -2.16 -10.00
N LEU A 474 3.62 -1.98 -8.68
CA LEU A 474 2.47 -1.81 -7.78
C LEU A 474 1.71 -0.51 -8.04
N GLU A 475 2.40 0.54 -8.50
CA GLU A 475 1.78 1.81 -8.86
C GLU A 475 1.13 1.77 -10.24
N SER A 476 1.85 1.36 -11.28
CA SER A 476 1.37 1.42 -12.68
C SER A 476 0.24 0.42 -12.97
N LEU A 477 0.30 -0.78 -12.39
CA LEU A 477 -0.66 -1.86 -12.64
C LEU A 477 -1.88 -1.80 -11.71
N ASN A 478 -1.89 -0.87 -10.73
CA ASN A 478 -2.90 -0.72 -9.67
C ASN A 478 -4.36 -0.68 -10.17
N LEU A 479 -4.63 -0.24 -11.40
CA LEU A 479 -6.00 -0.21 -11.91
C LEU A 479 -6.54 -1.58 -12.34
N LEU A 480 -5.65 -2.55 -12.59
CA LEU A 480 -6.02 -3.88 -13.06
C LEU A 480 -5.88 -4.98 -11.99
N THR A 481 -5.18 -4.71 -10.87
CA THR A 481 -5.03 -5.64 -9.74
C THR A 481 -6.35 -5.91 -9.00
N PRO A 482 -6.43 -6.98 -8.19
CA PRO A 482 -7.60 -7.25 -7.35
C PRO A 482 -7.62 -6.46 -6.03
N VAL A 483 -6.50 -5.87 -5.61
CA VAL A 483 -6.32 -5.13 -4.35
C VAL A 483 -5.42 -3.91 -4.60
N SER A 484 -5.71 -2.78 -3.93
CA SER A 484 -4.92 -1.55 -4.04
C SER A 484 -3.73 -1.56 -3.09
N HIS A 485 -2.55 -1.12 -3.54
CA HIS A 485 -1.42 -0.92 -2.63
C HIS A 485 -1.75 0.10 -1.52
N GLN A 486 -2.52 1.16 -1.82
CA GLN A 486 -2.85 2.22 -0.85
C GLN A 486 -3.77 1.74 0.29
N GLN A 487 -4.67 0.81 0.00
CA GLN A 487 -5.49 0.16 1.05
C GLN A 487 -4.68 -0.89 1.82
N SER A 488 -3.72 -1.51 1.14
CA SER A 488 -2.87 -2.56 1.69
C SER A 488 -1.94 -2.05 2.78
N LEU A 489 -1.43 -0.80 2.69
CA LEU A 489 -0.48 -0.21 3.65
C LEU A 489 -0.88 -0.50 5.11
N SER A 490 -1.97 0.10 5.58
CA SER A 490 -2.37 -0.04 7.00
C SER A 490 -3.07 -1.37 7.28
N LEU A 491 -3.91 -1.88 6.36
CA LEU A 491 -4.65 -3.14 6.55
C LEU A 491 -3.70 -4.35 6.64
N GLY A 492 -2.69 -4.39 5.77
CA GLY A 492 -1.76 -5.51 5.64
C GLY A 492 -0.75 -5.59 6.79
N THR A 493 -0.31 -4.45 7.35
CA THR A 493 0.57 -4.48 8.53
C THR A 493 -0.19 -4.67 9.83
N ILE A 494 -1.37 -4.07 10.01
CA ILE A 494 -2.04 -4.05 11.32
C ILE A 494 -2.69 -5.39 11.69
N ALA A 495 -2.68 -6.36 10.77
CA ALA A 495 -3.15 -7.73 10.98
C ALA A 495 -2.50 -8.47 12.16
N SER A 496 -1.34 -8.02 12.66
CA SER A 496 -0.70 -8.54 13.88
C SER A 496 -1.26 -7.95 15.17
N ASN A 497 -1.86 -6.74 15.10
CA ASN A 497 -2.17 -5.90 16.25
C ASN A 497 -3.70 -5.68 16.43
N LEU A 498 -4.49 -5.85 15.36
CA LEU A 498 -5.92 -5.59 15.32
C LEU A 498 -6.63 -6.63 14.45
N SER A 499 -7.81 -7.10 14.86
CA SER A 499 -8.59 -8.06 14.04
C SER A 499 -9.13 -7.41 12.77
N PHE A 500 -9.24 -8.20 11.69
CA PHE A 500 -9.83 -7.73 10.45
C PHE A 500 -11.29 -7.29 10.61
N GLU A 501 -12.08 -7.96 11.45
CA GLU A 501 -13.46 -7.51 11.74
C GLU A 501 -13.50 -6.11 12.37
N SER A 502 -12.50 -5.78 13.20
CA SER A 502 -12.39 -4.48 13.86
C SER A 502 -12.00 -3.38 12.87
N PHE A 503 -10.92 -3.58 12.09
CA PHE A 503 -10.48 -2.60 11.08
C PHE A 503 -11.55 -2.33 10.02
N LEU A 504 -12.21 -3.38 9.53
CA LEU A 504 -13.20 -3.30 8.45
C LEU A 504 -14.58 -2.85 8.94
N LYS A 505 -14.80 -2.59 10.24
CA LYS A 505 -16.08 -2.06 10.74
C LYS A 505 -16.41 -0.69 10.13
N TRP A 506 -15.42 0.18 9.91
CA TRP A 506 -15.61 1.46 9.18
C TRP A 506 -16.04 1.24 7.72
N ASP A 507 -15.41 0.29 7.03
CA ASP A 507 -15.68 -0.06 5.62
C ASP A 507 -17.11 -0.60 5.37
N ILE A 508 -17.87 -0.93 6.43
CA ILE A 508 -19.21 -1.52 6.35
C ILE A 508 -20.26 -0.64 7.06
N ALA A 509 -19.95 -0.12 8.26
CA ALA A 509 -20.90 0.57 9.11
C ALA A 509 -20.98 2.08 8.88
N ASN A 510 -19.97 2.72 8.29
CA ASN A 510 -20.00 4.16 8.04
C ASN A 510 -20.94 4.50 6.85
N PRO A 511 -21.97 5.36 7.02
CA PRO A 511 -22.95 5.66 5.98
C PRO A 511 -22.37 6.53 4.84
N TYR A 512 -21.33 7.32 5.10
CA TYR A 512 -20.73 8.24 4.13
C TYR A 512 -19.54 7.64 3.37
N ARG A 513 -19.12 6.42 3.71
CA ARG A 513 -17.93 5.74 3.18
C ARG A 513 -17.79 5.79 1.66
N GLN A 514 -18.89 5.68 0.92
CA GLN A 514 -18.88 5.69 -0.55
C GLN A 514 -18.36 7.01 -1.13
N TRP A 515 -18.63 8.14 -0.48
CA TRP A 515 -18.10 9.46 -0.86
C TRP A 515 -16.56 9.46 -0.85
N PHE A 516 -15.96 8.87 0.19
CA PHE A 516 -14.50 8.74 0.30
C PHE A 516 -13.88 7.74 -0.68
N THR A 517 -14.68 6.94 -1.41
CA THR A 517 -14.18 6.06 -2.47
C THR A 517 -14.08 6.72 -3.85
N ILE A 518 -14.61 7.93 -4.04
CA ILE A 518 -14.74 8.56 -5.37
C ILE A 518 -13.40 8.61 -6.11
N ASN A 519 -12.33 9.00 -5.41
CA ASN A 519 -10.97 9.12 -5.96
C ASN A 519 -10.13 7.81 -5.89
N ASN A 520 -10.70 6.70 -5.41
CA ASN A 520 -9.96 5.46 -5.21
C ASN A 520 -10.15 4.50 -6.40
N SER A 521 -9.08 3.81 -6.80
CA SER A 521 -9.14 2.79 -7.86
C SER A 521 -9.97 1.56 -7.48
N HIS A 522 -10.05 1.26 -6.20
CA HIS A 522 -10.68 0.06 -5.65
C HIS A 522 -11.88 0.36 -4.74
N PRO A 523 -12.84 -0.57 -4.60
CA PRO A 523 -13.88 -0.48 -3.58
C PRO A 523 -13.28 -0.65 -2.18
N LEU A 524 -14.06 -0.37 -1.15
CA LEU A 524 -13.69 -0.72 0.23
C LEU A 524 -13.59 -2.24 0.38
N MET A 525 -12.65 -2.70 1.19
CA MET A 525 -12.44 -4.14 1.32
C MET A 525 -13.55 -4.77 2.16
N GLY A 526 -14.06 -4.05 3.17
CA GLY A 526 -15.23 -4.49 3.94
C GLY A 526 -16.49 -4.61 3.07
N ASP A 527 -16.79 -3.64 2.21
CA ASP A 527 -17.92 -3.72 1.26
C ASP A 527 -17.83 -4.90 0.27
N ARG A 528 -16.61 -5.41 -0.03
CA ARG A 528 -16.42 -6.62 -0.84
C ARG A 528 -16.55 -7.89 -0.02
N ILE A 529 -15.86 -7.96 1.13
CA ILE A 529 -15.88 -9.11 2.01
C ILE A 529 -17.28 -9.37 2.56
N GLU A 530 -18.04 -8.36 2.97
CA GLU A 530 -19.42 -8.54 3.44
C GLU A 530 -20.36 -9.03 2.33
N ARG A 531 -20.13 -8.67 1.05
CA ARG A 531 -20.87 -9.28 -0.08
C ARG A 531 -20.50 -10.75 -0.30
N LEU A 532 -19.25 -11.13 -0.07
CA LEU A 532 -18.82 -12.53 -0.11
C LEU A 532 -19.40 -13.31 1.08
N CYS A 533 -19.46 -12.71 2.27
CA CYS A 533 -20.15 -13.27 3.42
C CYS A 533 -21.67 -13.41 3.18
N GLN A 534 -22.31 -12.48 2.46
CA GLN A 534 -23.72 -12.61 2.05
C GLN A 534 -23.93 -13.78 1.07
N ILE A 535 -23.00 -14.03 0.14
CA ILE A 535 -23.03 -15.22 -0.73
C ILE A 535 -22.83 -16.50 0.09
N ALA A 536 -21.88 -16.52 1.02
CA ALA A 536 -21.65 -17.65 1.92
C ALA A 536 -22.91 -17.98 2.77
N ARG A 537 -23.48 -16.98 3.45
CA ARG A 537 -24.73 -17.11 4.24
C ARG A 537 -25.91 -17.58 3.39
N HIS A 538 -26.05 -17.09 2.15
CA HIS A 538 -27.08 -17.53 1.21
C HIS A 538 -26.94 -19.00 0.79
N TRP A 539 -25.72 -19.54 0.78
CA TRP A 539 -25.43 -20.95 0.54
C TRP A 539 -25.28 -21.78 1.83
N HIS A 540 -25.68 -21.23 2.99
CA HIS A 540 -25.57 -21.85 4.31
C HIS A 540 -24.14 -22.32 4.66
N LEU A 541 -23.13 -21.58 4.19
CA LEU A 541 -21.73 -21.74 4.58
C LEU A 541 -21.38 -20.85 5.78
N ASP A 542 -20.48 -21.34 6.62
CA ASP A 542 -19.75 -20.50 7.58
C ASP A 542 -18.99 -19.38 6.88
N THR A 543 -18.72 -18.29 7.60
CA THR A 543 -18.00 -17.11 7.09
C THR A 543 -16.64 -16.96 7.76
N GLU A 544 -15.57 -16.71 6.99
CA GLU A 544 -14.24 -16.43 7.57
C GLU A 544 -14.23 -15.22 8.52
N LEU A 545 -15.03 -14.18 8.23
CA LEU A 545 -15.16 -12.97 9.03
C LEU A 545 -16.63 -12.68 9.37
N HIS A 546 -16.88 -12.33 10.63
CA HIS A 546 -18.22 -12.08 11.16
C HIS A 546 -18.37 -10.61 11.57
N PHE A 547 -19.15 -9.84 10.82
CA PHE A 547 -19.43 -8.44 11.13
C PHE A 547 -20.71 -8.30 11.94
N ALA A 548 -20.64 -7.63 13.09
CA ALA A 548 -21.82 -7.17 13.81
C ALA A 548 -22.51 -6.06 13.00
N ASN A 549 -23.77 -6.28 12.63
CA ASN A 549 -24.48 -5.46 11.64
C ASN A 549 -25.09 -4.17 12.26
N GLU A 550 -24.25 -3.41 12.95
CA GLU A 550 -24.62 -2.20 13.69
C GLU A 550 -24.34 -0.93 12.86
N PRO A 551 -25.34 -0.08 12.57
CA PRO A 551 -25.12 1.15 11.82
C PRO A 551 -24.39 2.21 12.66
N SER A 552 -23.34 2.80 12.12
CA SER A 552 -22.53 3.81 12.81
C SER A 552 -23.25 5.17 12.91
N LYS A 553 -23.33 5.74 14.11
CA LYS A 553 -23.97 7.04 14.39
C LYS A 553 -23.02 8.21 14.12
N VAL A 554 -22.81 8.52 12.84
CA VAL A 554 -21.96 9.65 12.42
C VAL A 554 -22.67 11.00 12.58
N LYS A 555 -21.94 12.03 13.04
CA LYS A 555 -22.45 13.41 13.17
C LYS A 555 -22.72 14.02 11.78
N ARG A 556 -23.98 14.35 11.49
CA ARG A 556 -24.37 14.99 10.21
C ARG A 556 -23.65 16.32 9.96
N GLN A 557 -23.39 17.10 11.01
CA GLN A 557 -22.67 18.38 10.94
C GLN A 557 -21.22 18.19 10.48
N SER A 558 -20.48 17.22 11.05
CA SER A 558 -19.13 16.86 10.57
C SER A 558 -19.15 16.55 9.06
N PHE A 559 -20.11 15.73 8.59
CA PHE A 559 -20.19 15.43 7.16
C PHE A 559 -20.48 16.68 6.29
N LEU A 560 -21.38 17.57 6.71
CA LEU A 560 -21.65 18.82 5.97
C LEU A 560 -20.41 19.72 5.88
N LEU A 561 -19.62 19.84 6.96
CA LEU A 561 -18.34 20.56 6.95
C LEU A 561 -17.30 19.88 6.04
N GLN A 562 -17.25 18.56 6.04
CA GLN A 562 -16.38 17.78 5.14
C GLN A 562 -16.66 18.03 3.66
N ILE A 563 -17.93 18.25 3.28
CA ILE A 563 -18.33 18.52 1.89
C ILE A 563 -18.59 20.01 1.59
N ALA A 564 -18.33 20.93 2.52
CA ALA A 564 -18.63 22.35 2.39
C ALA A 564 -18.11 23.01 1.09
N PRO A 565 -16.89 22.73 0.57
CA PRO A 565 -16.45 23.26 -0.73
C PRO A 565 -17.36 22.85 -1.89
N TRP A 566 -17.86 21.61 -1.86
CA TRP A 566 -18.74 21.04 -2.89
C TRP A 566 -20.19 21.47 -2.74
N LEU A 567 -20.64 21.79 -1.51
CA LEU A 567 -21.93 22.46 -1.26
C LEU A 567 -21.91 23.94 -1.66
N GLY A 568 -20.74 24.58 -1.58
CA GLY A 568 -20.53 25.96 -2.02
C GLY A 568 -20.89 26.18 -3.50
N LEU A 569 -20.60 25.21 -4.37
CA LEU A 569 -20.90 25.28 -5.80
C LEU A 569 -22.41 25.47 -6.10
N PRO A 570 -23.33 24.56 -5.72
CA PRO A 570 -24.77 24.76 -5.96
C PRO A 570 -25.35 25.94 -5.18
N LEU A 571 -24.81 26.27 -3.99
CA LEU A 571 -25.20 27.49 -3.27
C LEU A 571 -24.86 28.76 -4.07
N GLY A 572 -23.70 28.80 -4.74
CA GLY A 572 -23.33 29.86 -5.67
C GLY A 572 -24.25 29.97 -6.87
N VAL A 573 -24.67 28.84 -7.46
CA VAL A 573 -25.65 28.82 -8.57
C VAL A 573 -27.03 29.33 -8.13
N LEU A 574 -27.49 28.92 -6.94
CA LEU A 574 -28.76 29.41 -6.38
C LEU A 574 -28.71 30.91 -6.07
N PHE A 575 -27.58 31.41 -5.55
CA PHE A 575 -27.36 32.84 -5.34
C PHE A 575 -27.38 33.63 -6.65
N ALA A 576 -26.67 33.15 -7.69
CA ALA A 576 -26.70 33.75 -9.03
C ALA A 576 -28.13 33.79 -9.61
N GLY A 577 -28.89 32.69 -9.49
CA GLY A 577 -30.28 32.62 -9.94
C GLY A 577 -31.20 33.58 -9.20
N PHE A 578 -31.07 33.70 -7.88
CA PHE A 578 -31.81 34.68 -7.08
C PHE A 578 -31.47 36.13 -7.47
N PHE A 579 -30.17 36.44 -7.63
CA PHE A 579 -29.72 37.78 -8.02
C PHE A 579 -30.20 38.16 -9.43
N TYR A 580 -30.19 37.21 -10.38
CA TYR A 580 -30.74 37.39 -11.72
C TYR A 580 -32.27 37.65 -11.70
N LEU A 581 -33.02 36.91 -10.89
CA LEU A 581 -34.47 37.14 -10.75
C LEU A 581 -34.78 38.49 -10.09
N ALA A 582 -34.03 38.88 -9.07
CA ALA A 582 -34.14 40.20 -8.45
C ALA A 582 -33.80 41.33 -9.43
N TRP A 583 -32.76 41.15 -10.25
CA TRP A 583 -32.40 42.10 -11.31
C TRP A 583 -33.51 42.26 -12.35
N GLN A 584 -34.07 41.16 -12.86
CA GLN A 584 -35.19 41.19 -13.80
C GLN A 584 -36.43 41.89 -13.22
N LEU A 585 -36.71 41.70 -11.92
CA LEU A 585 -37.79 42.42 -11.23
C LEU A 585 -37.52 43.93 -11.13
N VAL A 586 -36.31 44.34 -10.76
CA VAL A 586 -35.90 45.76 -10.69
C VAL A 586 -35.99 46.43 -12.07
N PHE A 587 -35.55 45.74 -13.12
CA PHE A 587 -35.64 46.21 -14.50
C PHE A 587 -37.09 46.34 -14.97
N ALA A 588 -37.94 45.35 -14.70
CA ALA A 588 -39.37 45.40 -15.02
C ALA A 588 -40.12 46.54 -14.29
N LEU A 589 -39.72 46.83 -13.05
CA LEU A 589 -40.24 47.95 -12.25
C LEU A 589 -39.68 49.32 -12.66
N LYS A 590 -38.74 49.39 -13.62
CA LYS A 590 -38.08 50.62 -14.11
C LYS A 590 -37.42 51.46 -13.02
N LEU A 591 -36.94 50.85 -11.93
CA LEU A 591 -36.10 51.56 -10.96
C LEU A 591 -34.77 51.94 -11.65
N PHE A 592 -34.33 53.18 -11.45
CA PHE A 592 -33.22 53.81 -12.19
C PHE A 592 -31.83 53.25 -11.81
N LEU A 593 -31.55 51.99 -12.14
CA LEU A 593 -30.27 51.32 -11.90
C LEU A 593 -29.73 50.75 -13.22
N ASN A 594 -29.04 51.59 -13.99
CA ASN A 594 -28.48 51.24 -15.30
C ASN A 594 -27.12 50.50 -15.18
N LEU A 595 -27.03 49.48 -14.32
CA LEU A 595 -25.84 48.66 -14.14
C LEU A 595 -25.69 47.66 -15.30
N LYS A 596 -24.51 47.62 -15.93
CA LYS A 596 -24.23 46.71 -17.06
C LYS A 596 -24.15 45.23 -16.67
N TRP A 597 -23.84 44.93 -15.40
CA TRP A 597 -23.62 43.57 -14.89
C TRP A 597 -24.81 42.61 -15.00
N GLY A 598 -26.01 43.09 -15.34
CA GLY A 598 -27.20 42.26 -15.48
C GLY A 598 -27.39 41.57 -16.84
N TYR A 599 -26.49 41.76 -17.81
CA TYR A 599 -26.70 41.32 -19.20
C TYR A 599 -26.11 39.95 -19.56
N ASP A 600 -24.99 39.51 -18.96
CA ASP A 600 -24.47 38.14 -19.17
C ASP A 600 -24.75 37.24 -17.95
N GLY A 601 -25.76 36.38 -18.09
CA GLY A 601 -26.11 35.41 -17.05
C GLY A 601 -25.04 34.34 -16.81
N TRP A 602 -24.16 34.06 -17.77
CA TRP A 602 -23.13 33.01 -17.63
C TRP A 602 -21.95 33.45 -16.78
N SER A 603 -21.55 34.72 -16.86
CA SER A 603 -20.50 35.26 -15.99
C SER A 603 -20.97 35.35 -14.53
N LEU A 604 -22.22 35.78 -14.30
CA LEU A 604 -22.85 35.78 -12.97
C LEU A 604 -22.85 34.37 -12.33
N ILE A 605 -23.22 33.34 -13.10
CA ILE A 605 -23.21 31.94 -12.63
C ILE A 605 -21.79 31.44 -12.37
N THR A 606 -20.85 31.65 -13.29
CA THR A 606 -19.47 31.11 -13.19
C THR A 606 -18.64 31.80 -12.11
N GLY A 607 -18.78 33.12 -11.92
CA GLY A 607 -18.16 33.82 -10.80
C GLY A 607 -18.75 33.42 -9.44
N SER A 608 -20.08 33.27 -9.35
CA SER A 608 -20.75 32.84 -8.11
C SER A 608 -20.40 31.40 -7.71
N LEU A 609 -20.22 30.50 -8.69
CA LEU A 609 -19.71 29.14 -8.46
C LEU A 609 -18.35 29.15 -7.74
N LEU A 610 -17.39 29.93 -8.24
CA LEU A 610 -16.04 30.01 -7.70
C LEU A 610 -16.00 30.68 -6.31
N ILE A 611 -16.80 31.73 -6.11
CA ILE A 611 -16.95 32.39 -4.80
C ILE A 611 -17.61 31.44 -3.79
N GLY A 612 -18.63 30.69 -4.20
CA GLY A 612 -19.28 29.67 -3.38
C GLY A 612 -18.30 28.56 -2.95
N PHE A 613 -17.50 28.04 -3.87
CA PHE A 613 -16.42 27.08 -3.56
C PHE A 613 -15.37 27.66 -2.59
N SER A 614 -15.00 28.93 -2.75
CA SER A 614 -14.10 29.63 -1.83
C SER A 614 -14.66 29.69 -0.42
N ILE A 615 -15.89 30.20 -0.25
CA ILE A 615 -16.58 30.29 1.06
C ILE A 615 -16.68 28.89 1.70
N GLY A 616 -17.10 27.88 0.93
CA GLY A 616 -17.18 26.49 1.40
C GLY A 616 -15.82 25.90 1.80
N THR A 617 -14.73 26.39 1.22
CA THR A 617 -13.35 26.03 1.60
C THR A 617 -12.94 26.72 2.90
N LEU A 618 -13.15 28.04 3.02
CA LEU A 618 -12.85 28.81 4.23
C LEU A 618 -13.61 28.28 5.46
N VAL A 619 -14.90 27.96 5.32
CA VAL A 619 -15.72 27.35 6.39
C VAL A 619 -15.19 25.98 6.84
N ARG A 620 -14.58 25.21 5.94
CA ARG A 620 -14.00 23.90 6.26
C ARG A 620 -12.64 23.99 6.97
N ILE A 621 -11.80 24.97 6.63
CA ILE A 621 -10.37 24.97 7.01
C ILE A 621 -10.16 24.81 8.53
N ASN A 622 -10.79 25.63 9.36
CA ASN A 622 -10.53 25.62 10.81
C ASN A 622 -10.99 24.31 11.49
N SER A 623 -12.02 23.64 10.95
CA SER A 623 -12.46 22.33 11.43
C SER A 623 -11.59 21.19 10.89
N PHE A 624 -10.96 21.37 9.73
CA PHE A 624 -10.12 20.36 9.08
C PHE A 624 -8.64 20.45 9.51
N PHE A 625 -8.17 21.62 9.95
CA PHE A 625 -6.82 21.84 10.46
C PHE A 625 -6.85 22.65 11.78
N PRO A 626 -7.39 22.10 12.88
CA PRO A 626 -7.37 22.73 14.19
C PRO A 626 -5.94 22.75 14.77
N ASP A 627 -5.63 23.74 15.60
CA ASP A 627 -4.31 23.88 16.24
C ASP A 627 -3.95 22.64 17.08
N ILE A 628 -2.81 22.02 16.78
CA ILE A 628 -2.30 20.87 17.53
C ILE A 628 -1.78 21.34 18.90
N LYS A 629 -2.52 21.04 19.96
CA LYS A 629 -2.13 21.29 21.35
C LYS A 629 -1.43 20.06 21.92
N PRO A 630 -0.24 20.17 22.54
CA PRO A 630 0.51 19.01 23.04
C PRO A 630 -0.29 18.06 23.94
N ALA A 631 -1.19 18.60 24.77
CA ALA A 631 -2.03 17.82 25.69
C ALA A 631 -3.14 16.98 25.01
N THR A 632 -3.36 17.13 23.70
CA THR A 632 -4.39 16.38 22.94
C THR A 632 -3.80 15.48 21.85
N VAL A 633 -2.47 15.34 21.81
CA VAL A 633 -1.75 14.53 20.83
C VAL A 633 -1.79 13.05 21.20
N GLN A 634 -2.23 12.19 20.28
CA GLN A 634 -2.23 10.74 20.48
C GLN A 634 -0.95 10.09 19.95
N THR A 635 -0.44 9.08 20.67
CA THR A 635 0.76 8.30 20.34
C THR A 635 0.44 7.05 19.50
N ASP A 636 1.47 6.37 18.99
CA ASP A 636 1.37 5.14 18.20
C ASP A 636 0.46 4.05 18.80
N ASP A 637 0.44 3.90 20.13
CA ASP A 637 -0.39 2.90 20.84
C ASP A 637 -1.90 3.07 20.58
N TYR A 638 -2.34 4.29 20.22
CA TYR A 638 -3.74 4.60 19.93
C TYR A 638 -4.12 4.39 18.47
N LEU A 639 -3.15 4.28 17.55
CA LEU A 639 -3.41 4.15 16.11
C LEU A 639 -4.32 2.95 15.74
N PRO A 640 -4.23 1.76 16.37
CA PRO A 640 -5.18 0.67 16.14
C PRO A 640 -6.62 1.04 16.52
N ASN A 641 -6.82 1.79 17.61
CA ASN A 641 -8.13 2.25 18.05
C ASN A 641 -8.71 3.28 17.07
N LEU A 642 -7.88 4.21 16.57
CA LEU A 642 -8.26 5.19 15.56
C LEU A 642 -8.62 4.58 14.20
N LEU A 643 -8.02 3.44 13.86
CA LEU A 643 -8.32 2.70 12.63
C LEU A 643 -9.60 1.85 12.74
N ALA A 644 -9.95 1.43 13.97
CA ALA A 644 -11.13 0.63 14.28
C ALA A 644 -12.43 1.43 14.49
N ASP A 645 -12.35 2.75 14.79
CA ASP A 645 -13.54 3.59 14.98
C ASP A 645 -14.41 3.64 13.70
N PRO A 646 -15.65 3.13 13.72
CA PRO A 646 -16.53 3.15 12.55
C PRO A 646 -17.26 4.51 12.37
N SER A 647 -17.10 5.45 13.28
CA SER A 647 -17.79 6.75 13.30
C SER A 647 -16.95 7.91 12.78
N ALA A 648 -15.62 7.79 12.87
CA ALA A 648 -14.66 8.80 12.42
C ALA A 648 -14.84 9.22 10.95
N LEU A 649 -14.71 10.53 10.71
CA LEU A 649 -14.56 11.15 9.40
C LEU A 649 -13.23 11.93 9.34
N PRO A 650 -12.66 12.20 8.14
CA PRO A 650 -11.39 12.96 8.04
C PRO A 650 -11.46 14.38 8.63
N ILE A 651 -12.63 15.01 8.64
CA ILE A 651 -12.94 16.31 9.25
C ILE A 651 -12.85 16.34 10.79
N ASP A 652 -12.90 15.19 11.47
CA ASP A 652 -12.85 15.16 12.94
C ASP A 652 -11.39 15.34 13.47
N SER A 653 -10.41 15.40 12.56
CA SER A 653 -9.10 16.06 12.74
C SER A 653 -8.28 15.66 13.97
N ILE A 654 -8.18 14.37 14.24
CA ILE A 654 -7.46 13.80 15.39
C ILE A 654 -5.96 14.10 15.30
N SER A 655 -5.43 14.85 16.27
CA SER A 655 -3.99 15.15 16.35
C SER A 655 -3.18 13.93 16.78
N VAL A 656 -2.12 13.61 16.03
CA VAL A 656 -1.20 12.49 16.31
C VAL A 656 0.25 12.93 16.30
N CYS A 657 1.08 12.25 17.10
CA CYS A 657 2.53 12.28 17.03
C CYS A 657 3.02 10.84 17.02
N LEU A 658 3.56 10.42 15.88
CA LEU A 658 4.00 9.05 15.62
C LEU A 658 5.51 9.03 15.38
N VAL A 659 6.20 8.00 15.90
CA VAL A 659 7.65 7.83 15.73
C VAL A 659 7.92 6.64 14.81
N GLY A 660 8.72 6.84 13.77
CA GLY A 660 8.99 5.76 12.83
C GLY A 660 9.97 6.10 11.71
N LYS A 661 10.26 5.09 10.89
CA LYS A 661 11.11 5.24 9.71
C LYS A 661 10.28 5.81 8.56
N LEU A 662 10.80 6.85 7.89
CA LEU A 662 10.19 7.37 6.67
C LEU A 662 10.57 6.49 5.48
N LEU A 663 9.56 5.88 4.86
CA LEU A 663 9.66 5.09 3.63
C LEU A 663 9.10 5.87 2.44
N GLY A 664 9.54 5.50 1.24
CA GLY A 664 9.15 6.13 -0.01
C GLY A 664 10.28 6.18 -1.04
N ARG A 665 9.95 6.42 -2.32
CA ARG A 665 10.98 6.64 -3.35
C ARG A 665 11.82 7.88 -3.05
N GLN A 666 13.13 7.78 -3.26
CA GLN A 666 14.03 8.93 -3.15
C GLN A 666 14.01 9.79 -4.42
N GLY A 667 14.42 11.05 -4.24
CA GLY A 667 14.74 11.93 -5.36
C GLY A 667 13.56 12.53 -6.11
N THR A 668 13.82 12.97 -7.35
CA THR A 668 12.87 13.68 -8.22
C THR A 668 11.60 12.87 -8.53
N SER A 669 11.66 11.54 -8.42
CA SER A 669 10.49 10.66 -8.52
C SER A 669 9.41 10.94 -7.46
N ASN A 670 9.78 11.56 -6.34
CA ASN A 670 8.91 11.87 -5.22
C ASN A 670 8.80 13.40 -5.01
N SER A 671 8.91 14.18 -6.09
CA SER A 671 8.84 15.64 -6.09
C SER A 671 7.55 16.19 -5.47
N LEU A 672 6.42 15.51 -5.67
CA LEU A 672 5.10 15.90 -5.16
C LEU A 672 4.74 15.19 -3.84
N ALA A 673 5.71 14.55 -3.18
CA ALA A 673 5.48 13.69 -2.01
C ALA A 673 4.44 12.56 -2.28
N GLN A 674 4.36 12.09 -3.52
CA GLN A 674 3.37 11.09 -3.95
C GLN A 674 3.51 9.73 -3.25
N ASP A 675 4.74 9.37 -2.86
CA ASP A 675 5.09 8.13 -2.16
C ASP A 675 5.82 8.47 -0.84
N LEU A 676 5.08 8.93 0.17
CA LEU A 676 5.57 9.03 1.54
C LEU A 676 4.74 8.15 2.47
N ILE A 677 5.43 7.30 3.24
CA ILE A 677 4.82 6.30 4.12
C ILE A 677 5.61 6.29 5.43
N LEU A 678 4.93 6.38 6.58
CA LEU A 678 5.55 6.16 7.87
C LEU A 678 5.48 4.68 8.24
N GLN A 679 6.60 4.10 8.61
CA GLN A 679 6.70 2.80 9.27
C GLN A 679 6.87 3.01 10.77
N SER A 680 5.76 2.97 11.52
CA SER A 680 5.79 3.03 12.98
C SER A 680 5.69 1.64 13.60
N SER A 681 5.70 1.56 14.94
CA SER A 681 5.50 0.31 15.69
C SER A 681 4.14 -0.35 15.43
N ALA A 682 3.12 0.44 15.11
CA ALA A 682 1.75 -0.03 14.90
C ALA A 682 1.46 -0.45 13.45
N GLY A 683 2.22 0.02 12.46
CA GLY A 683 2.10 -0.38 11.05
C GLY A 683 2.59 0.66 10.04
N LEU A 684 2.21 0.46 8.76
CA LEU A 684 2.43 1.44 7.68
C LEU A 684 1.23 2.40 7.55
N VAL A 685 1.50 3.70 7.53
CA VAL A 685 0.48 4.75 7.28
C VAL A 685 0.97 5.70 6.19
N LYS A 686 0.09 6.03 5.22
CA LYS A 686 0.43 7.04 4.20
C LYS A 686 0.53 8.43 4.83
N LEU A 687 1.59 9.17 4.48
CA LEU A 687 1.71 10.58 4.81
C LEU A 687 1.34 11.44 3.60
N HIS A 688 0.70 12.58 3.84
CA HIS A 688 0.56 13.65 2.86
C HIS A 688 1.40 14.85 3.31
N HIS A 689 2.34 15.26 2.48
CA HIS A 689 3.12 16.50 2.62
C HIS A 689 2.73 17.44 1.47
N VAL A 690 2.67 18.75 1.75
CA VAL A 690 2.68 19.78 0.71
C VAL A 690 3.80 20.76 1.04
N SER A 691 4.77 20.89 0.15
CA SER A 691 5.94 21.75 0.35
C SER A 691 5.62 23.24 0.22
N TRP A 692 6.48 24.09 0.79
CA TRP A 692 6.38 25.55 0.67
C TRP A 692 7.36 26.14 -0.34
N LEU A 693 7.00 27.27 -0.95
CA LEU A 693 7.88 28.04 -1.82
C LEU A 693 9.07 28.58 -1.01
N GLY A 694 10.28 28.17 -1.39
CA GLY A 694 11.53 28.60 -0.73
C GLY A 694 12.02 27.69 0.41
N GLN A 695 11.42 26.52 0.62
CA GLN A 695 11.82 25.56 1.66
C GLN A 695 13.24 24.99 1.38
N LEU A 696 14.18 25.15 2.33
CA LEU A 696 15.60 24.81 2.11
C LEU A 696 15.92 23.31 2.12
N VAL A 697 15.15 22.50 2.84
CA VAL A 697 15.34 21.05 3.01
C VAL A 697 14.16 20.33 2.35
N SER A 698 14.44 19.29 1.56
CA SER A 698 13.39 18.49 0.94
C SER A 698 12.98 17.33 1.86
N HIS A 699 11.71 16.94 1.82
CA HIS A 699 11.26 15.67 2.39
C HIS A 699 12.02 14.47 1.82
N GLN A 700 12.53 14.57 0.58
CA GLN A 700 13.40 13.56 -0.06
C GLN A 700 14.66 13.28 0.79
N ASP A 701 15.20 14.30 1.46
CA ASP A 701 16.44 14.20 2.26
C ASP A 701 16.24 13.39 3.55
N LEU A 702 14.99 13.19 3.98
CA LEU A 702 14.61 12.48 5.22
C LEU A 702 14.27 11.00 5.00
N ILE A 703 14.11 10.56 3.75
CA ILE A 703 13.71 9.19 3.42
C ILE A 703 14.80 8.20 3.87
N GLY A 704 14.37 7.10 4.48
CA GLY A 704 15.23 6.10 5.13
C GLY A 704 15.61 6.43 6.57
N ARG A 705 15.31 7.63 7.10
CA ARG A 705 15.65 8.04 8.47
C ARG A 705 14.53 7.74 9.46
N GLN A 706 14.89 7.60 10.74
CA GLN A 706 13.95 7.71 11.86
C GLN A 706 13.56 9.17 12.05
N ILE A 707 12.25 9.42 12.13
CA ILE A 707 11.66 10.75 12.30
C ILE A 707 10.48 10.71 13.29
N ILE A 708 10.15 11.88 13.81
CA ILE A 708 8.92 12.15 14.54
C ILE A 708 7.97 12.87 13.57
N VAL A 709 6.74 12.38 13.43
CA VAL A 709 5.71 12.97 12.56
C VAL A 709 4.59 13.53 13.42
N THR A 710 4.41 14.85 13.42
CA THR A 710 3.22 15.50 14.00
C THR A 710 2.24 15.86 12.89
N GLY A 711 0.93 15.73 13.14
CA GLY A 711 -0.08 16.05 12.15
C GLY A 711 -1.50 15.60 12.53
N TRP A 712 -2.39 15.61 11.55
CA TRP A 712 -3.79 15.23 11.70
C TRP A 712 -4.07 13.89 11.01
N PHE A 713 -4.46 12.89 11.80
CA PHE A 713 -4.86 11.57 11.29
C PHE A 713 -6.26 11.62 10.65
N ARG A 714 -6.40 10.93 9.52
CA ARG A 714 -7.60 10.94 8.68
C ARG A 714 -8.10 9.52 8.44
N ARG A 715 -9.22 9.14 9.07
CA ARG A 715 -9.91 7.89 8.75
C ARG A 715 -10.78 8.06 7.49
N GLY A 716 -10.16 7.85 6.33
CA GLY A 716 -10.83 7.71 5.04
C GLY A 716 -10.92 6.27 4.56
N ALA A 717 -11.30 6.12 3.29
CA ALA A 717 -11.32 4.85 2.54
C ALA A 717 -9.92 4.26 2.28
N THR A 718 -8.91 5.12 2.39
CA THR A 718 -7.53 4.81 2.74
C THR A 718 -7.21 5.69 3.98
N PRO A 719 -6.52 5.18 5.02
CA PRO A 719 -6.05 6.02 6.11
C PRO A 719 -4.82 6.83 5.69
N TRP A 720 -4.71 8.08 6.14
CA TRP A 720 -3.51 8.89 5.97
C TRP A 720 -3.32 9.90 7.12
N ILE A 721 -2.17 10.55 7.16
CA ILE A 721 -1.88 11.69 8.05
C ILE A 721 -1.53 12.90 7.19
N ASP A 722 -2.24 14.01 7.38
CA ASP A 722 -1.77 15.32 6.89
C ASP A 722 -0.69 15.82 7.84
N ILE A 723 0.53 16.01 7.35
CA ILE A 723 1.68 16.42 8.18
C ILE A 723 1.51 17.87 8.65
N GLN A 724 1.92 18.18 9.89
CA GLN A 724 2.25 19.53 10.32
C GLN A 724 3.77 19.72 10.40
N THR A 725 4.48 18.85 11.13
CA THR A 725 5.96 18.81 11.20
C THR A 725 6.51 17.39 10.97
N LEU A 726 7.65 17.31 10.28
CA LEU A 726 8.55 16.15 10.32
C LEU A 726 9.82 16.59 11.05
N GLU A 727 10.23 15.86 12.08
CA GLU A 727 11.38 16.23 12.90
C GLU A 727 12.39 15.09 12.94
N THR A 728 13.66 15.37 12.64
CA THR A 728 14.73 14.39 12.75
C THR A 728 15.25 14.30 14.18
N GLN A 729 15.84 13.16 14.55
CA GLN A 729 16.63 13.02 15.78
C GLN A 729 17.81 14.03 15.87
N SER A 730 18.19 14.65 14.74
CA SER A 730 19.20 15.72 14.66
C SER A 730 18.60 17.14 14.72
N GLY A 731 17.36 17.30 15.16
CA GLY A 731 16.70 18.59 15.38
C GLY A 731 16.35 19.38 14.12
N LYS A 732 16.41 18.76 12.93
CA LYS A 732 15.95 19.42 11.68
C LYS A 732 14.46 19.21 11.53
N THR A 733 13.71 20.30 11.40
CA THR A 733 12.27 20.29 11.19
C THR A 733 11.90 20.62 9.73
N ILE A 734 10.87 19.95 9.21
CA ILE A 734 10.23 20.27 7.93
C ILE A 734 8.75 20.54 8.21
N HIS A 735 8.31 21.77 7.97
CA HIS A 735 6.90 22.17 8.10
C HIS A 735 6.12 21.89 6.82
N SER A 736 4.84 21.56 6.94
CA SER A 736 3.93 21.25 5.82
C SER A 736 2.68 22.16 5.90
N PRO A 737 2.63 23.30 5.19
CA PRO A 737 1.57 24.30 5.39
C PRO A 737 0.27 23.99 4.61
N HIS A 738 -0.36 22.85 4.90
CA HIS A 738 -1.67 22.49 4.32
C HIS A 738 -2.75 23.58 4.49
N PRO A 739 -2.88 24.27 5.65
CA PRO A 739 -3.88 25.33 5.80
C PRO A 739 -3.63 26.50 4.84
N ILE A 740 -2.36 26.90 4.66
CA ILE A 740 -1.98 28.05 3.82
C ILE A 740 -2.28 27.76 2.34
N TRP A 741 -1.97 26.56 1.87
CA TRP A 741 -2.36 26.11 0.52
C TRP A 741 -3.88 26.06 0.34
N SER A 742 -4.63 25.65 1.36
CA SER A 742 -6.10 25.65 1.31
C SER A 742 -6.69 27.07 1.31
N THR A 743 -6.11 28.02 2.05
CA THR A 743 -6.51 29.45 1.97
C THR A 743 -6.10 30.07 0.64
N PHE A 744 -4.92 29.77 0.11
CA PHE A 744 -4.46 30.27 -1.19
C PHE A 744 -5.40 29.82 -2.31
N LEU A 745 -5.81 28.55 -2.33
CA LEU A 745 -6.78 28.04 -3.31
C LEU A 745 -8.14 28.73 -3.18
N ALA A 746 -8.62 28.99 -1.96
CA ALA A 746 -9.86 29.72 -1.72
C ALA A 746 -9.79 31.18 -2.19
N VAL A 747 -8.69 31.89 -1.88
CA VAL A 747 -8.47 33.27 -2.31
C VAL A 747 -8.31 33.36 -3.83
N ALA A 748 -7.59 32.43 -4.45
CA ALA A 748 -7.44 32.36 -5.91
C ALA A 748 -8.78 32.13 -6.61
N ALA A 749 -9.62 31.22 -6.10
CA ALA A 749 -10.97 31.00 -6.61
C ALA A 749 -11.87 32.25 -6.45
N GLN A 750 -11.81 32.93 -5.31
CA GLN A 750 -12.56 34.16 -5.07
C GLN A 750 -12.10 35.31 -5.98
N ALA A 751 -10.78 35.48 -6.14
CA ALA A 751 -10.21 36.49 -7.03
C ALA A 751 -10.56 36.23 -8.50
N TRP A 752 -10.54 34.98 -8.95
CA TRP A 752 -10.99 34.60 -10.30
C TRP A 752 -12.50 34.84 -10.49
N GLY A 753 -13.33 34.49 -9.50
CA GLY A 753 -14.76 34.75 -9.55
C GLY A 753 -15.11 36.24 -9.59
N ALA A 754 -14.38 37.06 -8.82
CA ALA A 754 -14.49 38.52 -8.85
C ALA A 754 -13.96 39.12 -10.17
N TYR A 755 -12.87 38.58 -10.73
CA TYR A 755 -12.36 38.98 -12.03
C TYR A 755 -13.40 38.76 -13.14
N ILE A 756 -14.08 37.61 -13.17
CA ILE A 756 -15.18 37.32 -14.12
C ILE A 756 -16.27 38.41 -14.04
N PHE A 757 -16.70 38.80 -12.83
CA PHE A 757 -17.68 39.87 -12.65
C PHE A 757 -17.18 41.25 -13.11
N LEU A 758 -15.88 41.54 -12.95
CA LEU A 758 -15.28 42.81 -13.37
C LEU A 758 -15.04 42.91 -14.88
N THR A 759 -14.95 41.77 -15.59
CA THR A 759 -14.79 41.72 -17.05
C THR A 759 -16.11 41.53 -17.82
N SER A 760 -17.26 41.72 -17.15
CA SER A 760 -18.62 41.57 -17.71
C SER A 760 -19.39 42.90 -17.76
#